data_AF-A0A532TLF7-F1
#
_entry.id   AF-A0A532TLF7-F1
#
_cell.length_a   1.000
_cell.length_b   1.000
_cell.length_c   1.000
_cell.angle_alpha   90.00
_cell.angle_beta   90.00
_cell.angle_gamma   90.00
#
_symmetry.space_group_name_H-M   'P 1'
#
loop_
_entity.id
_entity.type
_entity.pdbx_description
1 polymer ?
#
loop_
_entity_poly.entity_id
_entity_poly.type
_entity_poly.pdbx_seq_one_letter_code
_entity_poly.pdbx_strand_id
1 'polypeptide(L)'
;MELSNLFIKGKKRRQIDQRLKIVISLFFVSIFLLNILNINFSGENFSAENRDILDNPIDNLQTTSATSMLQDPFTENFDLLRDFFETKYQSSLDFEIPTYFRYGDSDGVITDDTIFSEDNLFYYNSLMKMEIDDLETFDIYLDLKDTTLWYEGDVNEFEYGFINSIDNATGEIKDDNRYLYDNLLPIFLLIENIGAEINTISINGKSPRNYINEMFYLMNSSEFWDDRINYNGFYHYNSSYLEPPFNINVKYSESNFYAILANLLIHQNYYDLNLDATIRNRAYELANLTMIDMIDNMWNPLDEAFYHNADRNWGTGGGQQKNYHLSTNALGIISLIEFWIESGMQNDSTYLQMAIDLYESLSDETHLWDSSNNLYKNIGQPTWAIIFDPSLNLDSNALMMSACLKLFEGTGNITYYNRALKLYNSLESLYDDINGAYNLSLSDTSKSFYSNLKLSRAYLDAFNIYNSTVLTGVYNVSGNIPDFIFNQEKMNLTSTYSFIKSIPFYNPENESYGRSIVQYDITNATINYVFKYPNGTFYYQFEDQINEPATSHTLLYNITETLSIGDGYNIYIWANTTYFRLTSTLKRFNVVSGLINKSIEGLPSTLYQGPVINVSLVINYTRYENLTLTASLEGEELQNYPSQEISFVTLEEIRINFNLTAKLGAIPGSSEIFFRIKKDDIIYLEIKKVIEIGYPFDYSNFIYQSKVVGGDYLLVSMNLESFLPNATQTFNVSFTGYNDNSIEDYIKEETLNENEIKTVSYYLKTLEFIDNETIRVKMSILINTTEFYSEVFLIEIIPKFELISVTFPKTVPQGAIAQLIIVIQNNQDNSEEFSLYFNGKRVGTNIAELNTGENTIVAKITPTINPYEFGTKVYRIVLKDSSDEEIERFYFEIGLKLSSFNLVIFYILPIVIPIGVILFFKNRDIKHKKLRR
;
A
#
# COMPACT_ATOMS: atom_id res chain seq x y z
N MET A 1 18.31 -77.06 48.12
CA MET A 1 18.57 -77.37 46.69
C MET A 1 17.22 -77.67 46.02
N GLU A 2 16.36 -76.70 45.70
CA GLU A 2 16.62 -75.31 45.26
C GLU A 2 17.64 -75.25 44.13
N LEU A 3 17.13 -75.42 42.90
CA LEU A 3 17.53 -74.73 41.67
C LEU A 3 16.59 -75.16 40.50
N SER A 4 15.41 -75.71 40.81
CA SER A 4 14.39 -76.16 39.85
C SER A 4 13.54 -75.04 39.24
N ASN A 5 13.75 -73.76 39.55
CA ASN A 5 12.81 -72.71 39.17
C ASN A 5 13.37 -71.52 38.37
N LEU A 6 14.66 -71.52 38.00
CA LEU A 6 15.29 -70.35 37.39
C LEU A 6 15.54 -70.44 35.87
N PHE A 7 15.62 -71.63 35.27
CA PHE A 7 16.00 -71.74 33.84
C PHE A 7 14.83 -71.90 32.84
N ILE A 8 13.60 -72.20 33.29
CA ILE A 8 12.43 -72.33 32.39
C ILE A 8 11.57 -71.05 32.35
N LYS A 9 11.67 -70.17 33.35
CA LYS A 9 11.00 -68.85 33.36
C LYS A 9 11.65 -67.81 32.43
N GLY A 10 12.92 -67.98 32.06
CA GLY A 10 13.67 -67.03 31.22
C GLY A 10 13.35 -67.07 29.72
N LYS A 11 12.77 -68.16 29.20
CA LYS A 11 12.49 -68.33 27.75
C LYS A 11 11.06 -67.94 27.34
N LYS A 12 10.09 -67.98 28.26
CA LYS A 12 8.68 -67.59 28.01
C LYS A 12 8.39 -66.10 28.21
N ARG A 13 9.19 -65.37 29.01
CA ARG A 13 9.04 -63.91 29.20
C ARG A 13 9.55 -63.09 28.00
N ARG A 14 10.64 -63.54 27.37
CA ARG A 14 11.25 -62.90 26.18
C ARG A 14 10.33 -62.89 24.94
N GLN A 15 9.45 -63.88 24.78
CA GLN A 15 8.48 -63.93 23.66
C GLN A 15 7.25 -63.04 23.87
N ILE A 16 6.93 -62.67 25.11
CA ILE A 16 5.81 -61.76 25.43
C ILE A 16 6.28 -60.30 25.31
N ASP A 17 7.51 -59.99 25.77
CA ASP A 17 8.09 -58.64 25.62
C ASP A 17 8.36 -58.23 24.16
N GLN A 18 8.69 -59.18 23.27
CA GLN A 18 8.89 -58.87 21.84
C GLN A 18 7.58 -58.52 21.12
N ARG A 19 6.47 -59.15 21.48
CA ARG A 19 5.15 -58.84 20.90
C ARG A 19 4.62 -57.49 21.38
N LEU A 20 4.85 -57.15 22.65
CA LEU A 20 4.50 -55.85 23.21
C LEU A 20 5.31 -54.70 22.58
N LYS A 21 6.61 -54.93 22.32
CA LYS A 21 7.47 -53.94 21.64
C LYS A 21 7.03 -53.64 20.21
N ILE A 22 6.56 -54.63 19.44
CA ILE A 22 6.06 -54.43 18.07
C ILE A 22 4.79 -53.57 18.07
N VAL A 23 3.87 -53.81 19.02
CA VAL A 23 2.63 -53.02 19.16
C VAL A 23 2.92 -51.58 19.56
N ILE A 24 3.87 -51.36 20.47
CA ILE A 24 4.29 -50.00 20.88
C ILE A 24 5.02 -49.28 19.74
N SER A 25 5.84 -49.97 18.94
CA SER A 25 6.52 -49.36 17.79
C SER A 25 5.56 -48.92 16.67
N LEU A 26 4.50 -49.68 16.40
CA LEU A 26 3.46 -49.29 15.44
C LEU A 26 2.67 -48.04 15.88
N PHE A 27 2.47 -47.88 17.19
CA PHE A 27 1.82 -46.69 17.75
C PHE A 27 2.66 -45.42 17.54
N PHE A 28 3.97 -45.47 17.75
CA PHE A 28 4.86 -44.32 17.55
C PHE A 28 5.07 -43.91 16.08
N VAL A 29 5.00 -44.86 15.13
CA VAL A 29 5.05 -44.55 13.69
C VAL A 29 3.82 -43.75 13.23
N SER A 30 2.65 -43.99 13.84
CA SER A 30 1.42 -43.25 13.54
C SER A 30 1.47 -41.77 13.99
N ILE A 31 2.13 -41.49 15.12
CA ILE A 31 2.30 -40.13 15.66
C ILE A 31 3.31 -39.31 14.85
N PHE A 32 4.29 -39.98 14.21
CA PHE A 32 5.30 -39.33 13.37
C PHE A 32 4.74 -38.89 12.00
N LEU A 33 3.79 -39.65 11.43
CA LEU A 33 3.10 -39.28 10.18
C LEU A 33 2.13 -38.10 10.35
N LEU A 34 1.55 -37.91 11.54
CA LEU A 34 0.66 -36.79 11.86
C LEU A 34 1.39 -35.45 12.08
N ASN A 35 2.70 -35.44 12.32
CA ASN A 35 3.50 -34.22 12.46
C ASN A 35 4.16 -33.74 11.14
N ILE A 36 4.11 -34.53 10.07
CA ILE A 36 4.68 -34.17 8.75
C ILE A 36 3.68 -33.36 7.89
N LEU A 37 2.41 -33.28 8.31
CA LEU A 37 1.38 -32.45 7.66
C LEU A 37 1.30 -31.01 8.18
N ASN A 38 2.20 -30.60 9.07
CA ASN A 38 2.30 -29.23 9.57
C ASN A 38 3.73 -28.73 9.36
N ILE A 39 3.95 -28.00 8.26
CA ILE A 39 4.94 -26.94 8.00
C ILE A 39 5.12 -26.84 6.48
N ASN A 40 4.68 -25.73 5.88
CA ASN A 40 5.47 -25.07 4.84
C ASN A 40 5.23 -23.56 4.84
N PHE A 41 6.36 -22.87 4.66
CA PHE A 41 6.65 -21.44 4.82
C PHE A 41 6.24 -20.58 3.62
N SER A 42 6.01 -19.29 3.88
CA SER A 42 6.57 -18.06 3.24
C SER A 42 5.54 -16.93 3.40
N GLY A 43 5.86 -15.70 3.81
CA GLY A 43 7.13 -14.99 3.75
C GLY A 43 7.18 -14.13 2.49
N GLU A 44 6.41 -13.03 2.42
CA GLU A 44 6.62 -11.98 1.43
C GLU A 44 6.46 -10.59 2.05
N ASN A 45 7.45 -9.76 1.71
CA ASN A 45 7.59 -8.36 2.03
C ASN A 45 6.61 -7.49 1.23
N PHE A 46 6.34 -6.33 1.82
CA PHE A 46 5.86 -5.09 1.23
C PHE A 46 6.20 -4.91 -0.26
N SER A 47 5.18 -4.61 -1.08
CA SER A 47 5.30 -3.71 -2.23
C SER A 47 3.94 -3.15 -2.66
N ALA A 48 3.97 -1.90 -3.16
CA ALA A 48 2.95 -1.15 -3.91
C ALA A 48 1.64 -0.84 -3.14
N GLU A 49 0.98 0.31 -3.25
CA GLU A 49 0.70 1.18 -4.40
C GLU A 49 0.38 2.59 -3.86
N ASN A 50 1.05 3.63 -4.38
CA ASN A 50 0.52 5.01 -4.48
C ASN A 50 1.57 5.96 -5.10
N ARG A 51 2.15 5.53 -6.21
CA ARG A 51 2.86 6.40 -7.15
C ARG A 51 2.57 5.84 -8.53
N ASP A 52 1.41 6.20 -9.07
CA ASP A 52 1.08 6.15 -10.50
C ASP A 52 -0.36 6.59 -10.70
N ILE A 53 -0.69 7.83 -10.30
CA ILE A 53 -1.75 8.64 -10.93
C ILE A 53 -1.35 10.11 -10.72
N LEU A 54 -0.36 10.57 -11.48
CA LEU A 54 -0.08 11.99 -11.68
C LEU A 54 -0.03 12.24 -13.18
N ASP A 55 -1.11 11.83 -13.87
CA ASP A 55 -1.46 12.44 -15.15
C ASP A 55 -1.70 13.92 -14.86
N ASN A 56 -0.75 14.74 -15.30
CA ASN A 56 -0.75 16.17 -15.13
C ASN A 56 -2.03 16.71 -15.79
N PRO A 57 -2.97 17.33 -15.05
CA PRO A 57 -4.25 17.79 -15.61
C PRO A 57 -4.10 18.85 -16.70
N ILE A 58 -2.88 19.39 -16.86
CA ILE A 58 -2.49 20.40 -17.85
C ILE A 58 -2.41 19.81 -19.27
N ASP A 59 -2.02 18.53 -19.44
CA ASP A 59 -1.85 17.94 -20.78
C ASP A 59 -3.17 17.78 -21.55
N ASN A 60 -4.30 17.79 -20.84
CA ASN A 60 -5.65 17.75 -21.43
C ASN A 60 -6.25 19.14 -21.74
N LEU A 61 -5.49 20.22 -21.55
CA LEU A 61 -5.93 21.61 -21.77
C LEU A 61 -5.16 22.27 -22.94
N GLN A 62 -4.90 21.55 -24.03
CA GLN A 62 -4.36 22.15 -25.25
C GLN A 62 -5.43 22.97 -25.98
N THR A 63 -5.53 24.26 -25.63
CA THR A 63 -6.02 25.29 -26.54
C THR A 63 -4.82 26.11 -27.02
N THR A 64 -4.88 26.66 -28.23
CA THR A 64 -3.77 27.38 -28.88
C THR A 64 -3.28 28.63 -28.13
N SER A 65 -4.02 29.10 -27.13
CA SER A 65 -3.63 30.18 -26.20
C SER A 65 -2.91 29.68 -24.94
N ALA A 66 -2.97 28.38 -24.64
CA ALA A 66 -2.34 27.78 -23.46
C ALA A 66 -0.84 27.46 -23.67
N THR A 67 -0.38 27.27 -24.91
CA THR A 67 1.01 26.90 -25.20
C THR A 67 2.02 28.01 -24.91
N SER A 68 1.68 29.29 -25.15
CA SER A 68 2.56 30.41 -24.79
C SER A 68 2.58 30.70 -23.28
N MET A 69 1.60 30.20 -22.53
CA MET A 69 1.51 30.35 -21.06
C MET A 69 2.24 29.24 -20.30
N LEU A 70 2.72 28.21 -21.02
CA LEU A 70 3.51 27.10 -20.48
C LEU A 70 5.01 27.30 -20.69
N GLN A 71 5.40 28.25 -21.55
CA GLN A 71 6.79 28.56 -21.81
C GLN A 71 7.32 29.49 -20.72
N ASP A 72 8.45 29.16 -20.13
CA ASP A 72 9.10 30.06 -19.18
C ASP A 72 9.73 31.23 -19.96
N PRO A 73 9.57 32.48 -19.50
CA PRO A 73 10.08 33.64 -20.22
C PRO A 73 11.59 33.87 -20.02
N PHE A 74 12.22 33.23 -19.03
CA PHE A 74 13.58 33.56 -18.62
C PHE A 74 14.63 32.77 -19.40
N THR A 75 14.33 31.54 -19.82
CA THR A 75 15.29 30.66 -20.50
C THR A 75 14.99 30.46 -21.98
N GLU A 76 14.02 31.20 -22.54
CA GLU A 76 13.57 31.04 -23.93
C GLU A 76 14.69 31.22 -24.99
N ASN A 77 15.70 32.05 -24.69
CA ASN A 77 16.81 32.34 -25.59
C ASN A 77 18.06 31.47 -25.35
N PHE A 78 18.05 30.54 -24.40
CA PHE A 78 19.26 29.79 -24.01
C PHE A 78 19.79 28.91 -25.15
N ASP A 79 18.92 28.23 -25.89
CA ASP A 79 19.33 27.42 -27.04
C ASP A 79 20.02 28.27 -28.12
N LEU A 80 19.44 29.44 -28.44
CA LEU A 80 20.01 30.35 -29.45
C LEU A 80 21.34 30.96 -28.99
N LEU A 81 21.45 31.32 -27.71
CA LEU A 81 22.69 31.80 -27.11
C LEU A 81 23.80 30.74 -27.20
N ARG A 82 23.47 29.51 -26.81
CA ARG A 82 24.40 28.39 -26.85
C ARG A 82 24.88 28.15 -28.28
N ASP A 83 23.94 28.01 -29.22
CA ASP A 83 24.24 27.79 -30.63
C ASP A 83 25.16 28.90 -31.20
N PHE A 84 24.92 30.16 -30.82
CA PHE A 84 25.78 31.27 -31.24
C PHE A 84 27.21 31.13 -30.72
N PHE A 85 27.39 30.95 -29.40
CA PHE A 85 28.73 30.89 -28.80
C PHE A 85 29.48 29.61 -29.17
N GLU A 86 28.81 28.47 -29.28
CA GLU A 86 29.41 27.22 -29.79
C GLU A 86 29.87 27.36 -31.23
N THR A 87 29.10 28.05 -32.08
CA THR A 87 29.46 28.22 -33.49
C THR A 87 30.54 29.28 -33.70
N LYS A 88 30.53 30.36 -32.93
CA LYS A 88 31.33 31.58 -33.20
C LYS A 88 32.52 31.77 -32.26
N TYR A 89 32.42 31.27 -31.03
CA TYR A 89 33.37 31.55 -29.94
C TYR A 89 34.15 30.31 -29.50
N GLN A 90 33.85 29.12 -30.02
CA GLN A 90 34.66 27.95 -29.73
C GLN A 90 36.10 28.14 -30.25
N SER A 91 37.07 27.85 -29.38
CA SER A 91 38.50 27.93 -29.66
C SER A 91 38.96 26.78 -30.56
N SER A 92 40.18 26.91 -31.10
CA SER A 92 40.81 25.89 -31.95
C SER A 92 41.74 24.94 -31.19
N LEU A 93 41.76 25.00 -29.85
CA LEU A 93 42.62 24.17 -29.01
C LEU A 93 42.12 22.70 -29.00
N ASP A 94 43.06 21.77 -29.14
CA ASP A 94 42.81 20.32 -29.19
C ASP A 94 42.74 19.72 -27.77
N PHE A 95 41.74 20.13 -26.99
CA PHE A 95 41.42 19.57 -25.68
C PHE A 95 40.24 18.60 -25.77
N GLU A 96 40.11 17.71 -24.78
CA GLU A 96 38.95 16.79 -24.71
C GLU A 96 37.64 17.56 -24.47
N ILE A 97 37.72 18.77 -23.90
CA ILE A 97 36.60 19.69 -23.70
C ILE A 97 36.74 20.97 -24.56
N PRO A 98 35.66 21.44 -25.22
CA PRO A 98 35.65 22.73 -25.89
C PRO A 98 35.95 23.88 -24.92
N THR A 99 36.71 24.86 -25.40
CA THR A 99 36.94 26.13 -24.70
C THR A 99 36.52 27.31 -25.57
N TYR A 100 36.23 28.46 -24.95
CA TYR A 100 35.60 29.59 -25.64
C TYR A 100 36.35 30.91 -25.43
N PHE A 101 36.33 31.75 -26.47
CA PHE A 101 36.81 33.14 -26.42
C PHE A 101 35.86 34.01 -25.59
N ARG A 102 36.36 35.17 -25.14
CA ARG A 102 35.54 36.17 -24.44
C ARG A 102 34.90 37.20 -25.36
N TYR A 103 35.68 37.77 -26.29
CA TYR A 103 35.31 38.99 -27.00
C TYR A 103 35.19 38.81 -28.50
N GLY A 104 34.11 39.37 -29.06
CA GLY A 104 33.92 39.52 -30.49
C GLY A 104 33.16 40.80 -30.83
N ASP A 105 33.20 41.19 -32.10
CA ASP A 105 32.50 42.36 -32.61
C ASP A 105 30.98 42.16 -32.68
N SER A 106 30.27 43.05 -33.39
CA SER A 106 28.80 42.98 -33.49
C SER A 106 28.29 41.70 -34.15
N ASP A 107 29.07 41.11 -35.05
CA ASP A 107 28.72 39.91 -35.83
C ASP A 107 29.29 38.62 -35.21
N GLY A 108 29.91 38.74 -34.03
CA GLY A 108 30.57 37.65 -33.33
C GLY A 108 31.93 37.26 -33.94
N VAL A 109 32.60 38.18 -34.65
CA VAL A 109 33.98 37.94 -35.10
C VAL A 109 34.93 38.19 -33.94
N ILE A 110 35.75 37.19 -33.61
CA ILE A 110 36.68 37.25 -32.47
C ILE A 110 37.67 38.41 -32.60
N THR A 111 37.74 39.23 -31.56
CA THR A 111 38.61 40.41 -31.48
C THR A 111 39.77 40.24 -30.49
N ASP A 112 39.72 39.22 -29.65
CA ASP A 112 40.77 38.84 -28.70
C ASP A 112 40.95 37.31 -28.70
N ASP A 113 42.16 36.86 -29.03
CA ASP A 113 42.53 35.43 -29.17
C ASP A 113 42.88 34.77 -27.81
N THR A 114 42.32 35.31 -26.72
CA THR A 114 42.57 34.88 -25.34
C THR A 114 41.46 33.98 -24.84
N ILE A 115 41.82 32.89 -24.16
CA ILE A 115 40.90 32.00 -23.47
C ILE A 115 41.08 32.19 -21.96
N PHE A 116 40.00 32.50 -21.25
CA PHE A 116 40.01 32.76 -19.81
C PHE A 116 39.44 31.58 -19.02
N SER A 117 40.06 31.21 -17.90
CA SER A 117 39.56 30.13 -17.04
C SER A 117 38.16 30.45 -16.49
N GLU A 118 37.96 31.70 -16.08
CA GLU A 118 36.71 32.21 -15.54
C GLU A 118 35.51 31.90 -16.44
N ASP A 119 35.63 32.16 -17.75
CA ASP A 119 34.54 31.98 -18.72
C ASP A 119 34.17 30.51 -18.88
N ASN A 120 35.19 29.66 -18.99
CA ASN A 120 35.02 28.25 -19.29
C ASN A 120 34.48 27.48 -18.07
N LEU A 121 34.85 27.86 -16.85
CA LEU A 121 34.24 27.33 -15.63
C LEU A 121 32.81 27.86 -15.45
N PHE A 122 32.59 29.16 -15.69
CA PHE A 122 31.30 29.79 -15.45
C PHE A 122 30.23 29.37 -16.47
N TYR A 123 30.62 28.99 -17.68
CA TYR A 123 29.72 28.45 -18.71
C TYR A 123 28.87 27.28 -18.18
N TYR A 124 29.51 26.34 -17.46
CA TYR A 124 28.86 25.16 -16.91
C TYR A 124 28.07 25.42 -15.62
N ASN A 125 28.33 26.53 -14.93
CA ASN A 125 27.50 27.00 -13.81
C ASN A 125 26.43 28.04 -14.21
N SER A 126 26.27 28.28 -15.53
CA SER A 126 25.29 29.22 -16.08
C SER A 126 24.56 28.59 -17.27
N LEU A 127 24.94 28.91 -18.51
CA LEU A 127 24.19 28.57 -19.72
C LEU A 127 23.99 27.04 -19.91
N MET A 128 24.96 26.22 -19.50
CA MET A 128 24.85 24.75 -19.60
C MET A 128 24.23 24.07 -18.37
N LYS A 129 23.94 24.82 -17.30
CA LYS A 129 23.55 24.24 -16.00
C LYS A 129 22.32 23.32 -16.05
N MET A 130 21.37 23.59 -16.95
CA MET A 130 20.15 22.77 -17.09
C MET A 130 20.32 21.58 -18.05
N GLU A 131 21.43 21.53 -18.79
CA GLU A 131 21.70 20.56 -19.86
C GLU A 131 22.63 19.43 -19.44
N ILE A 132 23.35 19.63 -18.34
CA ILE A 132 24.34 18.69 -17.82
C ILE A 132 23.84 18.08 -16.51
N ASP A 133 24.08 16.78 -16.34
CA ASP A 133 23.78 16.10 -15.08
C ASP A 133 24.95 16.17 -14.07
N ASP A 134 24.75 15.56 -12.90
CA ASP A 134 25.72 15.54 -11.80
C ASP A 134 27.06 14.87 -12.19
N LEU A 135 27.00 13.79 -12.98
CA LEU A 135 28.19 13.06 -13.43
C LEU A 135 28.91 13.83 -14.53
N GLU A 136 28.17 14.35 -15.50
CA GLU A 136 28.69 15.19 -16.59
C GLU A 136 29.35 16.44 -16.03
N THR A 137 28.75 17.10 -15.04
CA THR A 137 29.35 18.25 -14.35
C THR A 137 30.73 17.90 -13.78
N PHE A 138 30.84 16.73 -13.13
CA PHE A 138 32.11 16.33 -12.54
C PHE A 138 33.16 15.93 -13.59
N ASP A 139 32.75 15.25 -14.65
CA ASP A 139 33.62 14.91 -15.78
C ASP A 139 34.17 16.16 -16.45
N ILE A 140 33.30 17.14 -16.75
CA ILE A 140 33.65 18.46 -17.29
C ILE A 140 34.69 19.18 -16.42
N TYR A 141 34.51 19.16 -15.09
CA TYR A 141 35.50 19.76 -14.19
C TYR A 141 36.87 19.06 -14.29
N LEU A 142 36.88 17.72 -14.39
CA LEU A 142 38.11 16.95 -14.56
C LEU A 142 38.78 17.26 -15.91
N ASP A 143 38.00 17.35 -16.99
CA ASP A 143 38.52 17.68 -18.31
C ASP A 143 39.10 19.10 -18.36
N LEU A 144 38.43 20.08 -17.74
CA LEU A 144 38.97 21.45 -17.60
C LEU A 144 40.28 21.47 -16.81
N LYS A 145 40.37 20.65 -15.75
CA LYS A 145 41.59 20.49 -14.95
C LYS A 145 42.75 19.84 -15.74
N ASP A 146 42.43 19.06 -16.78
CA ASP A 146 43.43 18.41 -17.63
C ASP A 146 43.90 19.30 -18.81
N THR A 147 43.34 20.52 -18.95
CA THR A 147 43.81 21.54 -19.92
C THR A 147 44.98 22.39 -19.41
N THR A 148 45.56 23.23 -20.27
CA THR A 148 46.60 24.21 -19.86
C THR A 148 46.06 25.38 -19.03
N LEU A 149 44.75 25.48 -18.82
CA LEU A 149 44.13 26.43 -17.88
C LEU A 149 44.41 26.04 -16.41
N TRP A 150 44.75 24.78 -16.14
CA TRP A 150 45.18 24.33 -14.83
C TRP A 150 46.70 24.39 -14.70
N TYR A 151 47.18 25.04 -13.64
CA TYR A 151 48.57 25.04 -13.23
C TYR A 151 48.81 24.04 -12.11
N GLU A 152 49.91 23.31 -12.19
CA GLU A 152 50.44 22.44 -11.15
C GLU A 152 51.97 22.61 -11.10
N GLY A 153 52.48 23.15 -10.00
CA GLY A 153 53.89 23.41 -9.75
C GLY A 153 54.55 22.35 -8.88
N ASP A 154 55.89 22.32 -8.90
CA ASP A 154 56.70 21.28 -8.24
C ASP A 154 57.28 21.70 -6.88
N VAL A 155 57.03 22.93 -6.39
CA VAL A 155 57.87 23.55 -5.34
C VAL A 155 57.13 23.82 -4.01
N ASN A 156 55.84 24.17 -4.02
CA ASN A 156 55.04 24.48 -2.82
C ASN A 156 53.82 23.54 -2.67
N GLU A 157 53.34 23.32 -1.44
CA GLU A 157 52.15 22.49 -1.16
C GLU A 157 50.85 23.08 -1.76
N PHE A 158 50.85 24.36 -2.14
CA PHE A 158 49.69 25.07 -2.69
C PHE A 158 49.94 25.68 -4.08
N GLU A 159 50.97 25.22 -4.79
CA GLU A 159 51.29 25.66 -6.16
C GLU A 159 50.40 24.98 -7.21
N TYR A 160 49.08 25.07 -7.06
CA TYR A 160 48.12 24.55 -8.04
C TYR A 160 46.92 25.48 -8.20
N GLY A 161 46.13 25.29 -9.24
CA GLY A 161 44.88 26.03 -9.46
C GLY A 161 44.70 26.53 -10.89
N PHE A 162 43.55 27.13 -11.16
CA PHE A 162 43.26 27.75 -12.44
C PHE A 162 44.01 29.08 -12.58
N ILE A 163 44.76 29.22 -13.67
CA ILE A 163 45.42 30.47 -14.06
C ILE A 163 44.43 31.38 -14.80
N ASN A 164 44.77 32.66 -14.97
CA ASN A 164 43.87 33.61 -15.61
C ASN A 164 43.56 33.23 -17.07
N SER A 165 44.60 33.02 -17.88
CA SER A 165 44.40 32.85 -19.33
C SER A 165 45.54 32.17 -20.10
N ILE A 166 45.17 31.62 -21.25
CA ILE A 166 46.05 31.03 -22.26
C ILE A 166 45.82 31.68 -23.63
N ASP A 167 46.83 31.58 -24.49
CA ASP A 167 46.76 32.01 -25.89
C ASP A 167 46.19 30.88 -26.76
N ASN A 168 45.15 31.15 -27.55
CA ASN A 168 44.53 30.12 -28.39
C ASN A 168 45.44 29.67 -29.54
N ALA A 169 46.26 30.55 -30.12
CA ALA A 169 47.11 30.19 -31.25
C ALA A 169 48.26 29.25 -30.85
N THR A 170 48.78 29.37 -29.62
CA THR A 170 49.90 28.54 -29.14
C THR A 170 49.51 27.49 -28.10
N GLY A 171 48.41 27.68 -27.38
CA GLY A 171 48.03 26.90 -26.20
C GLY A 171 48.89 27.22 -24.96
N GLU A 172 49.81 28.19 -25.05
CA GLU A 172 50.72 28.56 -23.96
C GLU A 172 50.05 29.51 -22.96
N ILE A 173 50.55 29.50 -21.72
CA ILE A 173 50.14 30.39 -20.65
C ILE A 173 50.40 31.86 -21.05
N LYS A 174 49.34 32.67 -21.04
CA LYS A 174 49.40 34.11 -21.31
C LYS A 174 49.51 34.92 -20.02
N ASP A 175 48.82 34.49 -18.97
CA ASP A 175 48.87 35.07 -17.64
C ASP A 175 48.74 33.94 -16.60
N ASP A 176 49.81 33.72 -15.83
CA ASP A 176 49.96 32.67 -14.83
C ASP A 176 49.43 33.07 -13.44
N ASN A 177 48.91 34.29 -13.29
CA ASN A 177 48.25 34.68 -12.05
C ASN A 177 47.02 33.80 -11.83
N ARG A 178 46.93 33.20 -10.64
CA ARG A 178 45.76 32.47 -10.16
C ARG A 178 44.89 33.48 -9.44
N TYR A 179 43.85 33.95 -10.11
CA TYR A 179 42.89 34.88 -9.51
C TYR A 179 41.98 34.14 -8.52
N LEU A 180 41.59 34.85 -7.45
CA LEU A 180 40.79 34.26 -6.40
C LEU A 180 39.43 33.78 -6.92
N TYR A 181 38.80 34.56 -7.81
CA TYR A 181 37.49 34.21 -8.34
C TYR A 181 37.53 32.97 -9.25
N ASP A 182 38.52 32.86 -10.12
CA ASP A 182 38.72 31.70 -11.00
C ASP A 182 38.87 30.41 -10.18
N ASN A 183 39.53 30.49 -9.02
CA ASN A 183 39.75 29.36 -8.12
C ASN A 183 38.60 29.13 -7.12
N LEU A 184 37.65 30.06 -7.06
CA LEU A 184 36.38 29.94 -6.33
C LEU A 184 35.29 29.28 -7.19
N LEU A 185 35.31 29.50 -8.50
CA LEU A 185 34.32 28.95 -9.44
C LEU A 185 34.16 27.43 -9.38
N PRO A 186 35.21 26.61 -9.19
CA PRO A 186 35.05 25.18 -8.97
C PRO A 186 34.18 24.82 -7.77
N ILE A 187 34.23 25.60 -6.69
CA ILE A 187 33.38 25.38 -5.50
C ILE A 187 31.92 25.64 -5.87
N PHE A 188 31.63 26.75 -6.57
CA PHE A 188 30.28 27.05 -7.03
C PHE A 188 29.77 26.00 -8.03
N LEU A 189 30.57 25.64 -9.03
CA LEU A 189 30.24 24.64 -10.04
C LEU A 189 29.91 23.29 -9.38
N LEU A 190 30.83 22.75 -8.58
CA LEU A 190 30.65 21.42 -8.00
C LEU A 190 29.54 21.39 -6.95
N ILE A 191 29.41 22.42 -6.10
CA ILE A 191 28.38 22.40 -5.06
C ILE A 191 27.00 22.71 -5.63
N GLU A 192 26.85 23.75 -6.45
CA GLU A 192 25.53 24.22 -6.89
C GLU A 192 24.92 23.37 -8.01
N ASN A 193 25.71 22.59 -8.75
CA ASN A 193 25.19 21.69 -9.78
C ASN A 193 24.98 20.27 -9.25
N ILE A 194 25.89 19.72 -8.41
CA ILE A 194 25.81 18.33 -7.92
C ILE A 194 25.02 18.22 -6.60
N GLY A 195 25.14 19.21 -5.70
CA GLY A 195 24.41 19.24 -4.44
C GLY A 195 24.62 18.02 -3.53
N ALA A 196 23.57 17.23 -3.30
CA ALA A 196 23.60 16.15 -2.30
C ALA A 196 24.51 14.96 -2.69
N GLU A 197 24.82 14.81 -3.97
CA GLU A 197 25.56 13.66 -4.51
C GLU A 197 27.10 13.86 -4.53
N ILE A 198 27.60 14.99 -4.01
CA ILE A 198 29.05 15.34 -3.94
C ILE A 198 29.91 14.24 -3.28
N ASN A 199 29.31 13.43 -2.42
CA ASN A 199 29.98 12.41 -1.61
C ASN A 199 29.76 10.97 -2.14
N THR A 200 28.91 10.79 -3.15
CA THR A 200 28.46 9.50 -3.69
C THR A 200 28.99 9.24 -5.10
N ILE A 201 29.06 10.28 -5.95
CA ILE A 201 29.58 10.12 -7.31
C ILE A 201 31.10 10.00 -7.32
N SER A 202 31.61 9.22 -8.28
CA SER A 202 33.05 9.08 -8.50
C SER A 202 33.36 8.72 -9.95
N ILE A 203 34.43 9.29 -10.49
CA ILE A 203 34.97 9.00 -11.82
C ILE A 203 36.41 8.56 -11.63
N ASN A 204 36.75 7.34 -12.08
CA ASN A 204 38.09 6.77 -11.93
C ASN A 204 38.66 6.81 -10.50
N GLY A 205 37.79 6.69 -9.48
CA GLY A 205 38.18 6.75 -8.06
C GLY A 205 38.41 8.16 -7.49
N LYS A 206 38.23 9.20 -8.31
CA LYS A 206 38.20 10.60 -7.90
C LYS A 206 36.77 10.99 -7.48
N SER A 207 36.61 11.94 -6.55
CA SER A 207 35.29 12.43 -6.11
C SER A 207 35.23 13.96 -6.04
N PRO A 208 34.05 14.59 -6.27
CA PRO A 208 33.89 16.04 -6.22
C PRO A 208 34.31 16.63 -4.87
N ARG A 209 33.97 15.95 -3.76
CA ARG A 209 34.37 16.36 -2.42
C ARG A 209 35.88 16.59 -2.28
N ASN A 210 36.70 15.74 -2.88
CA ASN A 210 38.15 15.86 -2.76
C ASN A 210 38.65 17.15 -3.44
N TYR A 211 38.02 17.54 -4.55
CA TYR A 211 38.35 18.76 -5.28
C TYR A 211 37.79 20.02 -4.62
N ILE A 212 36.61 19.95 -3.99
CA ILE A 212 36.12 21.03 -3.13
C ILE A 212 37.09 21.26 -1.96
N ASN A 213 37.58 20.18 -1.33
CA ASN A 213 38.61 20.28 -0.29
C ASN A 213 39.92 20.88 -0.82
N GLU A 214 40.38 20.45 -2.00
CA GLU A 214 41.58 20.97 -2.65
C GLU A 214 41.48 22.49 -2.87
N MET A 215 40.37 22.96 -3.44
CA MET A 215 40.13 24.39 -3.65
C MET A 215 40.01 25.17 -2.35
N PHE A 216 39.33 24.60 -1.35
CA PHE A 216 39.27 25.19 -0.02
C PHE A 216 40.66 25.37 0.61
N TYR A 217 41.54 24.36 0.51
CA TYR A 217 42.89 24.45 1.05
C TYR A 217 43.77 25.46 0.32
N LEU A 218 43.68 25.52 -1.01
CA LEU A 218 44.35 26.55 -1.81
C LEU A 218 43.97 27.95 -1.36
N MET A 219 42.67 28.21 -1.23
CA MET A 219 42.14 29.49 -0.81
C MET A 219 42.46 29.89 0.64
N ASN A 220 42.45 28.92 1.55
CA ASN A 220 42.82 29.13 2.96
C ASN A 220 44.35 29.17 3.15
N SER A 221 45.14 29.00 2.09
CA SER A 221 46.60 29.13 2.15
C SER A 221 47.03 30.60 2.19
N SER A 222 48.27 30.84 2.61
CA SER A 222 48.89 32.17 2.60
C SER A 222 49.05 32.78 1.20
N GLU A 223 48.78 32.02 0.13
CA GLU A 223 48.76 32.56 -1.23
C GLU A 223 47.54 33.48 -1.47
N PHE A 224 46.42 33.20 -0.81
CA PHE A 224 45.19 33.98 -0.94
C PHE A 224 44.74 34.61 0.38
N TRP A 225 44.74 33.86 1.48
CA TRP A 225 44.31 34.33 2.79
C TRP A 225 45.40 35.13 3.52
N ASP A 226 45.06 36.33 3.97
CA ASP A 226 45.95 37.18 4.75
C ASP A 226 45.86 36.87 6.26
N ASP A 227 46.63 35.88 6.72
CA ASP A 227 46.64 35.41 8.10
C ASP A 227 47.32 36.34 9.12
N ARG A 228 47.80 37.52 8.67
CA ARG A 228 48.42 38.49 9.55
C ARG A 228 47.38 39.11 10.48
N ILE A 229 47.76 39.27 11.74
CA ILE A 229 46.91 39.83 12.79
C ILE A 229 46.33 41.19 12.35
N ASN A 230 45.00 41.31 12.37
CA ASN A 230 44.21 42.49 11.97
C ASN A 230 44.25 42.83 10.47
N TYR A 231 44.67 41.91 9.62
CA TYR A 231 44.63 42.13 8.18
C TYR A 231 43.49 41.35 7.53
N ASN A 232 43.31 40.05 7.82
CA ASN A 232 42.30 39.10 7.31
C ASN A 232 41.77 39.31 5.87
N GLY A 233 40.85 38.48 5.41
CA GLY A 233 40.36 38.52 4.03
C GLY A 233 41.39 38.06 3.01
N PHE A 234 41.02 38.19 1.75
CA PHE A 234 41.68 37.53 0.64
C PHE A 234 42.28 38.52 -0.35
N TYR A 235 43.47 38.20 -0.85
CA TYR A 235 44.07 38.88 -1.99
C TYR A 235 43.32 38.54 -3.29
N HIS A 236 43.35 39.47 -4.24
CA HIS A 236 42.67 39.30 -5.52
C HIS A 236 43.25 38.18 -6.40
N TYR A 237 44.56 37.96 -6.32
CA TYR A 237 45.28 36.87 -6.96
C TYR A 237 46.36 36.35 -6.02
N ASN A 238 46.96 35.20 -6.35
CA ASN A 238 48.06 34.56 -5.64
C ASN A 238 49.36 35.40 -5.67
N SER A 239 49.31 36.66 -5.23
CA SER A 239 50.46 37.54 -5.21
C SER A 239 51.42 37.06 -4.12
N SER A 240 52.45 36.34 -4.57
CA SER A 240 53.57 35.81 -3.81
C SER A 240 53.99 36.72 -2.64
N TYR A 241 54.28 36.08 -1.52
CA TYR A 241 54.82 36.59 -0.25
C TYR A 241 56.18 37.35 -0.38
N LEU A 242 56.57 37.83 -1.57
CA LEU A 242 57.89 38.40 -1.86
C LEU A 242 57.92 39.93 -1.84
N GLU A 243 59.06 40.44 -1.37
CA GLU A 243 59.26 41.70 -0.65
C GLU A 243 58.85 43.03 -1.34
N PRO A 244 58.61 44.09 -0.53
CA PRO A 244 58.48 45.48 -0.99
C PRO A 244 59.62 45.92 -1.93
N PRO A 245 59.41 46.91 -2.83
CA PRO A 245 58.56 48.08 -2.60
C PRO A 245 57.41 48.30 -3.61
N PHE A 246 57.17 47.39 -4.57
CA PHE A 246 56.31 47.72 -5.72
C PHE A 246 55.17 46.77 -6.06
N ASN A 247 54.88 45.75 -5.25
CA ASN A 247 53.67 44.94 -5.45
C ASN A 247 52.53 45.43 -4.54
N ILE A 248 51.47 45.92 -5.18
CA ILE A 248 50.25 46.39 -4.52
C ILE A 248 49.43 45.14 -4.21
N ASN A 249 49.60 44.57 -3.03
CA ASN A 249 48.70 43.54 -2.52
C ASN A 249 47.34 44.21 -2.28
N VAL A 250 46.45 44.17 -3.28
CA VAL A 250 45.12 44.80 -3.25
C VAL A 250 44.09 43.76 -2.83
N LYS A 251 43.18 44.16 -1.95
CA LYS A 251 41.95 43.44 -1.62
C LYS A 251 40.81 44.08 -2.38
N TYR A 252 40.23 43.34 -3.33
CA TYR A 252 39.04 43.77 -4.05
C TYR A 252 37.81 43.31 -3.29
N SER A 253 36.86 44.22 -3.11
CA SER A 253 35.59 43.94 -2.44
C SER A 253 34.83 42.82 -3.15
N GLU A 254 34.77 42.86 -4.49
CA GLU A 254 34.10 41.84 -5.30
C GLU A 254 34.68 40.42 -5.08
N SER A 255 36.01 40.28 -5.10
CA SER A 255 36.66 38.97 -4.85
C SER A 255 36.43 38.48 -3.42
N ASN A 256 36.43 39.38 -2.43
CA ASN A 256 36.18 39.01 -1.04
C ASN A 256 34.72 38.64 -0.80
N PHE A 257 33.76 39.28 -1.48
CA PHE A 257 32.36 38.88 -1.46
C PHE A 257 32.15 37.49 -2.05
N TYR A 258 32.77 37.15 -3.19
CA TYR A 258 32.74 35.78 -3.71
C TYR A 258 33.38 34.79 -2.74
N ALA A 259 34.48 35.17 -2.07
CA ALA A 259 35.12 34.32 -1.06
C ALA A 259 34.22 34.06 0.15
N ILE A 260 33.47 35.07 0.61
CA ILE A 260 32.42 34.90 1.63
C ILE A 260 31.39 33.90 1.13
N LEU A 261 30.82 34.11 -0.07
CA LEU A 261 29.76 33.26 -0.62
C LEU A 261 30.18 31.80 -0.74
N ALA A 262 31.37 31.50 -1.27
CA ALA A 262 31.82 30.11 -1.38
C ALA A 262 32.10 29.46 -0.03
N ASN A 263 32.65 30.20 0.93
CA ASN A 263 32.89 29.67 2.28
C ASN A 263 31.57 29.38 3.01
N LEU A 264 30.55 30.23 2.85
CA LEU A 264 29.21 29.95 3.36
C LEU A 264 28.59 28.73 2.65
N LEU A 265 28.76 28.62 1.33
CA LEU A 265 28.26 27.49 0.56
C LEU A 265 28.89 26.15 1.00
N ILE A 266 30.20 26.14 1.29
CA ILE A 266 30.91 25.00 1.90
C ILE A 266 30.35 24.71 3.28
N HIS A 267 30.23 25.72 4.15
CA HIS A 267 29.72 25.57 5.51
C HIS A 267 28.36 24.88 5.53
N GLN A 268 27.41 25.39 4.75
CA GLN A 268 26.06 24.86 4.65
C GLN A 268 26.04 23.42 4.13
N ASN A 269 26.68 23.15 2.99
CA ASN A 269 26.64 21.81 2.38
C ASN A 269 27.36 20.77 3.24
N TYR A 270 28.48 21.12 3.86
CA TYR A 270 29.21 20.21 4.74
C TYR A 270 28.45 19.95 6.04
N TYR A 271 27.63 20.90 6.49
CA TYR A 271 26.70 20.65 7.58
C TYR A 271 25.61 19.66 7.15
N ASP A 272 24.88 19.96 6.07
CA ASP A 272 23.73 19.16 5.62
C ASP A 272 24.11 17.71 5.28
N LEU A 273 25.29 17.52 4.69
CA LEU A 273 25.81 16.20 4.31
C LEU A 273 26.67 15.53 5.40
N ASN A 274 26.81 16.17 6.57
CA ASN A 274 27.63 15.71 7.70
C ASN A 274 29.06 15.33 7.27
N LEU A 275 29.72 16.25 6.55
CA LEU A 275 31.08 16.12 6.05
C LEU A 275 32.11 16.64 7.09
N ASP A 276 33.33 16.90 6.63
CA ASP A 276 34.46 17.28 7.49
C ASP A 276 34.14 18.54 8.31
N ALA A 277 33.96 18.35 9.62
CA ALA A 277 33.62 19.44 10.54
C ALA A 277 34.74 20.48 10.69
N THR A 278 36.01 20.11 10.45
CA THR A 278 37.14 21.05 10.50
C THR A 278 37.09 22.01 9.31
N ILE A 279 36.88 21.49 8.10
CA ILE A 279 36.71 22.33 6.90
C ILE A 279 35.46 23.19 7.04
N ARG A 280 34.33 22.57 7.41
CA ARG A 280 33.05 23.25 7.63
C ARG A 280 33.19 24.45 8.57
N ASN A 281 33.72 24.24 9.77
CA ASN A 281 33.84 25.29 10.78
C ASN A 281 34.84 26.39 10.36
N ARG A 282 35.94 26.01 9.70
CA ARG A 282 36.93 26.97 9.21
C ARG A 282 36.38 27.82 8.07
N ALA A 283 35.57 27.25 7.18
CA ALA A 283 34.91 28.00 6.12
C ALA A 283 34.01 29.11 6.70
N TYR A 284 33.16 28.78 7.67
CA TYR A 284 32.35 29.78 8.37
C TYR A 284 33.20 30.86 9.08
N GLU A 285 34.30 30.46 9.73
CA GLU A 285 35.22 31.42 10.37
C GLU A 285 35.82 32.40 9.36
N LEU A 286 36.30 31.91 8.20
CA LEU A 286 36.85 32.74 7.13
C LEU A 286 35.82 33.72 6.57
N ALA A 287 34.59 33.25 6.31
CA ALA A 287 33.50 34.10 5.86
C ALA A 287 33.18 35.20 6.89
N ASN A 288 33.10 34.83 8.18
CA ASN A 288 32.80 35.77 9.26
C ASN A 288 33.89 36.83 9.45
N LEU A 289 35.17 36.43 9.50
CA LEU A 289 36.29 37.37 9.61
C LEU A 289 36.33 38.34 8.42
N THR A 290 36.10 37.83 7.20
CA THR A 290 36.09 38.66 6.00
C THR A 290 34.91 39.63 5.99
N MET A 291 33.70 39.18 6.36
CA MET A 291 32.52 40.04 6.40
C MET A 291 32.68 41.17 7.43
N ILE A 292 33.26 40.89 8.61
CA ILE A 292 33.56 41.90 9.62
C ILE A 292 34.50 42.97 9.05
N ASP A 293 35.62 42.58 8.42
CA ASP A 293 36.56 43.56 7.86
C ASP A 293 35.98 44.34 6.67
N MET A 294 35.11 43.72 5.87
CA MET A 294 34.38 44.40 4.80
C MET A 294 33.44 45.48 5.36
N ILE A 295 32.70 45.18 6.43
CA ILE A 295 31.81 46.15 7.07
C ILE A 295 32.59 47.26 7.77
N ASP A 296 33.65 46.93 8.51
CA ASP A 296 34.39 47.91 9.29
C ASP A 296 35.21 48.87 8.42
N ASN A 297 35.70 48.41 7.26
CA ASN A 297 36.66 49.17 6.47
C ASN A 297 36.17 49.57 5.06
N MET A 298 35.26 48.80 4.46
CA MET A 298 34.82 49.02 3.08
C MET A 298 33.44 49.66 2.97
N TRP A 299 32.60 49.57 4.00
CA TRP A 299 31.29 50.23 4.03
C TRP A 299 31.42 51.74 4.28
N ASN A 300 30.77 52.56 3.45
CA ASN A 300 30.56 53.97 3.74
C ASN A 300 29.16 54.18 4.33
N PRO A 301 29.02 54.49 5.64
CA PRO A 301 27.72 54.68 6.28
C PRO A 301 27.01 55.97 5.88
N LEU A 302 27.67 56.92 5.21
CA LEU A 302 27.03 58.16 4.75
C LEU A 302 26.34 58.01 3.40
N ASP A 303 26.93 57.18 2.53
CA ASP A 303 26.46 56.96 1.17
C ASP A 303 25.79 55.57 1.03
N GLU A 304 25.82 54.77 2.09
CA GLU A 304 25.26 53.42 2.19
C GLU A 304 25.75 52.53 1.03
N ALA A 305 27.08 52.51 0.82
CA ALA A 305 27.73 51.78 -0.27
C ALA A 305 29.13 51.27 0.10
N PHE A 306 29.53 50.17 -0.53
CA PHE A 306 30.87 49.60 -0.44
C PHE A 306 31.84 50.19 -1.47
N TYR A 307 33.04 50.53 -1.00
CA TYR A 307 34.16 50.89 -1.86
C TYR A 307 34.62 49.70 -2.71
N HIS A 308 35.18 49.99 -3.89
CA HIS A 308 35.58 48.97 -4.85
C HIS A 308 36.78 48.12 -4.41
N ASN A 309 37.83 48.76 -3.89
CA ASN A 309 39.03 48.05 -3.43
C ASN A 309 39.81 48.80 -2.34
N ALA A 310 40.72 48.08 -1.70
CA ALA A 310 41.62 48.59 -0.68
C ALA A 310 43.01 47.99 -0.79
N ASP A 311 43.99 48.62 -0.13
CA ASP A 311 45.30 48.01 0.09
C ASP A 311 45.20 46.79 1.03
N ARG A 312 46.34 46.13 1.24
CA ARG A 312 46.44 44.92 2.08
C ARG A 312 45.94 45.09 3.52
N ASN A 313 45.96 46.30 4.07
CA ASN A 313 45.49 46.59 5.44
C ASN A 313 44.11 47.24 5.42
N TRP A 314 43.31 46.98 4.38
CA TRP A 314 41.98 47.54 4.16
C TRP A 314 41.94 49.08 4.08
N GLY A 315 43.08 49.70 3.76
CA GLY A 315 43.19 51.13 3.52
C GLY A 315 42.67 51.52 2.14
N THR A 316 41.68 52.42 2.09
CA THR A 316 41.20 53.02 0.83
C THR A 316 41.96 54.32 0.56
N GLY A 317 43.06 54.23 -0.20
CA GLY A 317 44.06 55.29 -0.46
C GLY A 317 43.57 56.54 -1.22
N GLY A 318 42.26 56.72 -1.39
CA GLY A 318 41.63 57.84 -2.11
C GLY A 318 41.54 57.62 -3.62
N GLY A 319 40.88 58.54 -4.34
CA GLY A 319 40.69 58.44 -5.79
C GLY A 319 39.71 57.33 -6.19
N GLN A 320 39.98 56.65 -7.32
CA GLN A 320 39.10 55.63 -7.90
C GLN A 320 38.88 54.40 -7.00
N GLN A 321 39.77 54.13 -6.04
CA GLN A 321 39.60 53.06 -5.06
C GLN A 321 38.31 53.22 -4.23
N LYS A 322 37.86 54.46 -4.05
CA LYS A 322 36.64 54.80 -3.32
C LYS A 322 35.39 54.89 -4.21
N ASN A 323 35.48 54.54 -5.49
CA ASN A 323 34.29 54.54 -6.34
C ASN A 323 33.33 53.41 -5.95
N TYR A 324 32.05 53.64 -6.20
CA TYR A 324 30.97 52.67 -6.03
C TYR A 324 30.68 52.02 -7.37
N HIS A 325 31.18 50.80 -7.52
CA HIS A 325 30.91 49.98 -8.70
C HIS A 325 29.60 49.22 -8.50
N LEU A 326 28.75 49.20 -9.53
CA LEU A 326 27.48 48.47 -9.50
C LEU A 326 27.71 46.99 -9.22
N SER A 327 28.67 46.34 -9.90
CA SER A 327 28.96 44.91 -9.71
C SER A 327 29.34 44.57 -8.25
N THR A 328 30.25 45.37 -7.67
CA THR A 328 30.70 45.19 -6.29
C THR A 328 29.55 45.34 -5.30
N ASN A 329 28.70 46.34 -5.48
CA ASN A 329 27.62 46.63 -4.54
C ASN A 329 26.42 45.68 -4.74
N ALA A 330 26.11 45.27 -5.96
CA ALA A 330 25.14 44.20 -6.23
C ALA A 330 25.56 42.88 -5.57
N LEU A 331 26.83 42.50 -5.70
CA LEU A 331 27.36 41.33 -5.00
C LEU A 331 27.35 41.50 -3.49
N GLY A 332 27.61 42.73 -2.99
CA GLY A 332 27.48 43.08 -1.58
C GLY A 332 26.08 42.83 -1.02
N ILE A 333 25.03 43.16 -1.78
CA ILE A 333 23.63 42.83 -1.41
C ILE A 333 23.47 41.31 -1.27
N ILE A 334 23.91 40.53 -2.27
CA ILE A 334 23.81 39.06 -2.25
C ILE A 334 24.56 38.50 -1.03
N SER A 335 25.80 38.91 -0.80
CA SER A 335 26.62 38.46 0.31
C SER A 335 26.06 38.84 1.68
N LEU A 336 25.50 40.04 1.84
CA LEU A 336 24.86 40.45 3.09
C LEU A 336 23.62 39.60 3.40
N ILE A 337 22.83 39.23 2.40
CA ILE A 337 21.64 38.37 2.57
C ILE A 337 22.05 36.95 2.92
N GLU A 338 23.02 36.36 2.22
CA GLU A 338 23.50 35.01 2.54
C GLU A 338 24.13 34.98 3.94
N PHE A 339 24.89 36.01 4.29
CA PHE A 339 25.47 36.11 5.63
C PHE A 339 24.41 36.32 6.72
N TRP A 340 23.34 37.07 6.43
CA TRP A 340 22.17 37.19 7.31
C TRP A 340 21.48 35.84 7.54
N ILE A 341 21.34 35.03 6.49
CA ILE A 341 20.82 33.66 6.58
C ILE A 341 21.72 32.78 7.45
N GLU A 342 23.04 32.86 7.22
CA GLU A 342 24.07 32.12 7.94
C GLU A 342 24.36 32.67 9.36
N SER A 343 23.71 33.76 9.77
CA SER A 343 23.77 34.32 11.12
C SER A 343 22.42 34.28 11.86
N GLY A 344 21.45 33.51 11.35
CA GLY A 344 20.23 33.18 12.09
C GLY A 344 18.95 33.90 11.65
N MET A 345 18.97 34.63 10.53
CA MET A 345 17.80 35.32 9.96
C MET A 345 17.04 36.21 10.96
N GLN A 346 17.73 36.90 11.87
CA GLN A 346 17.08 37.79 12.83
C GLN A 346 16.49 39.02 12.12
N ASN A 347 15.24 39.38 12.43
CA ASN A 347 14.55 40.51 11.78
C ASN A 347 15.21 41.87 12.05
N ASP A 348 15.91 42.03 13.18
CA ASP A 348 16.65 43.22 13.59
C ASP A 348 18.16 43.12 13.24
N SER A 349 18.53 42.22 12.33
CA SER A 349 19.92 42.05 11.90
C SER A 349 20.43 43.27 11.14
N THR A 350 21.65 43.70 11.51
CA THR A 350 22.40 44.73 10.79
C THR A 350 22.69 44.33 9.34
N TYR A 351 22.88 43.05 9.04
CA TYR A 351 23.21 42.59 7.68
C TYR A 351 22.03 42.75 6.73
N LEU A 352 20.81 42.39 7.17
CA LEU A 352 19.60 42.62 6.39
C LEU A 352 19.36 44.12 6.18
N GLN A 353 19.49 44.93 7.24
CA GLN A 353 19.31 46.37 7.13
C GLN A 353 20.31 46.99 6.14
N MET A 354 21.60 46.64 6.24
CA MET A 354 22.63 47.12 5.30
C MET A 354 22.35 46.69 3.86
N ALA A 355 21.80 45.49 3.62
CA ALA A 355 21.44 45.05 2.28
C ALA A 355 20.28 45.87 1.69
N ILE A 356 19.32 46.26 2.54
CA ILE A 356 18.20 47.13 2.18
C ILE A 356 18.70 48.54 1.90
N ASP A 357 19.47 49.13 2.81
CA ASP A 357 20.06 50.47 2.68
C ASP A 357 20.90 50.57 1.39
N LEU A 358 21.71 49.54 1.12
CA LEU A 358 22.51 49.45 -0.09
C LEU A 358 21.65 49.41 -1.36
N TYR A 359 20.59 48.59 -1.38
CA TYR A 359 19.65 48.56 -2.49
C TYR A 359 18.96 49.91 -2.70
N GLU A 360 18.49 50.54 -1.62
CA GLU A 360 17.79 51.83 -1.67
C GLU A 360 18.71 52.93 -2.20
N SER A 361 19.95 52.98 -1.70
CA SER A 361 20.99 53.92 -2.16
C SER A 361 21.29 53.74 -3.65
N LEU A 362 21.51 52.51 -4.14
CA LEU A 362 21.74 52.28 -5.57
C LEU A 362 20.52 52.65 -6.43
N SER A 363 19.32 52.44 -5.89
CA SER A 363 18.04 52.57 -6.59
C SER A 363 17.46 53.98 -6.63
N ASP A 364 18.12 54.95 -5.98
CA ASP A 364 17.80 56.37 -6.07
C ASP A 364 18.07 56.90 -7.49
N GLU A 365 17.12 57.66 -8.05
CA GLU A 365 17.19 58.21 -9.41
C GLU A 365 18.33 59.24 -9.60
N THR A 366 18.86 59.78 -8.50
CA THR A 366 20.01 60.70 -8.51
C THR A 366 21.35 59.97 -8.43
N HIS A 367 21.34 58.66 -8.16
CA HIS A 367 22.53 57.82 -8.05
C HIS A 367 22.70 56.97 -9.33
N LEU A 368 22.79 55.64 -9.20
CA LEU A 368 23.04 54.75 -10.32
C LEU A 368 21.80 54.40 -11.13
N TRP A 369 20.61 54.40 -10.53
CA TRP A 369 19.39 54.05 -11.26
C TRP A 369 19.04 55.06 -12.36
N ASP A 370 18.87 54.58 -13.59
CA ASP A 370 18.36 55.34 -14.73
C ASP A 370 16.91 54.92 -15.02
N SER A 371 15.95 55.71 -14.52
CA SER A 371 14.52 55.45 -14.72
C SER A 371 14.05 55.60 -16.18
N SER A 372 14.86 56.21 -17.07
CA SER A 372 14.52 56.33 -18.49
C SER A 372 14.77 55.02 -19.24
N ASN A 373 15.87 54.35 -18.91
CA ASN A 373 16.27 53.08 -19.53
C ASN A 373 15.88 51.86 -18.67
N ASN A 374 15.44 52.07 -17.43
CA ASN A 374 15.19 51.03 -16.43
C ASN A 374 16.42 50.12 -16.21
N LEU A 375 17.62 50.70 -16.26
CA LEU A 375 18.90 50.06 -16.01
C LEU A 375 19.73 50.91 -15.05
N TYR A 376 20.77 50.34 -14.47
CA TYR A 376 21.72 51.03 -13.61
C TYR A 376 22.98 51.41 -14.38
N LYS A 377 23.49 52.60 -14.08
CA LYS A 377 24.80 53.10 -14.49
C LYS A 377 25.91 52.37 -13.74
N ASN A 378 27.07 52.26 -14.35
CA ASN A 378 28.11 51.34 -13.90
C ASN A 378 28.91 51.83 -12.67
N ILE A 379 29.30 53.11 -12.60
CA ILE A 379 30.20 53.61 -11.54
C ILE A 379 29.83 55.01 -11.02
N GLY A 380 29.67 55.13 -9.70
CA GLY A 380 29.50 56.39 -8.96
C GLY A 380 30.72 56.76 -8.11
N GLN A 381 30.85 58.05 -7.77
CA GLN A 381 31.84 58.51 -6.78
C GLN A 381 31.21 58.63 -5.38
N PRO A 382 32.04 58.66 -4.30
CA PRO A 382 31.56 59.05 -2.97
C PRO A 382 30.75 60.34 -3.01
N THR A 383 29.74 60.44 -2.14
CA THR A 383 28.69 61.47 -2.10
C THR A 383 27.69 61.44 -3.25
N TRP A 384 27.80 60.46 -4.16
CA TRP A 384 26.99 60.32 -5.38
C TRP A 384 26.98 61.56 -6.29
N ALA A 385 27.86 62.52 -6.05
CA ALA A 385 27.85 63.82 -6.73
C ALA A 385 28.22 63.72 -8.22
N ILE A 386 28.95 62.68 -8.62
CA ILE A 386 29.43 62.46 -9.98
C ILE A 386 29.26 60.98 -10.32
N ILE A 387 28.60 60.72 -11.46
CA ILE A 387 28.64 59.42 -12.12
C ILE A 387 29.90 59.36 -12.96
N PHE A 388 30.84 58.50 -12.55
CA PHE A 388 32.14 58.36 -13.21
C PHE A 388 32.01 57.59 -14.53
N ASP A 389 31.18 56.55 -14.55
CA ASP A 389 30.88 55.76 -15.73
C ASP A 389 29.35 55.60 -15.87
N PRO A 390 28.71 56.33 -16.81
CA PRO A 390 27.27 56.27 -17.03
C PRO A 390 26.84 55.12 -17.95
N SER A 391 27.75 54.22 -18.35
CA SER A 391 27.41 53.08 -19.21
C SER A 391 26.40 52.15 -18.53
N LEU A 392 25.54 51.54 -19.35
CA LEU A 392 24.48 50.61 -18.94
C LEU A 392 24.87 49.19 -19.36
N ASN A 393 25.89 48.65 -18.72
CA ASN A 393 26.52 47.40 -19.12
C ASN A 393 25.68 46.18 -18.72
N LEU A 394 25.64 45.18 -19.59
CA LEU A 394 24.87 43.95 -19.45
C LEU A 394 25.24 43.17 -18.18
N ASP A 395 26.54 42.97 -17.94
CA ASP A 395 27.05 42.15 -16.85
C ASP A 395 26.76 42.72 -15.45
N SER A 396 27.02 44.01 -15.24
CA SER A 396 26.74 44.68 -13.95
C SER A 396 25.23 44.75 -13.67
N ASN A 397 24.40 44.95 -14.70
CA ASN A 397 22.95 44.96 -14.55
C ASN A 397 22.37 43.56 -14.34
N ALA A 398 22.93 42.54 -14.98
CA ALA A 398 22.58 41.14 -14.69
C ALA A 398 22.87 40.78 -13.24
N LEU A 399 24.03 41.18 -12.71
CA LEU A 399 24.36 40.94 -11.30
C LEU A 399 23.44 41.70 -10.34
N MET A 400 23.06 42.95 -10.68
CA MET A 400 22.06 43.71 -9.92
C MET A 400 20.67 43.05 -9.98
N MET A 401 20.32 42.42 -11.09
CA MET A 401 19.09 41.62 -11.19
C MET A 401 19.14 40.43 -10.23
N SER A 402 20.24 39.65 -10.22
CA SER A 402 20.44 38.58 -9.22
C SER A 402 20.32 39.09 -7.78
N ALA A 403 20.87 40.27 -7.47
CA ALA A 403 20.75 40.89 -6.15
C ALA A 403 19.30 41.22 -5.77
N CYS A 404 18.52 41.78 -6.69
CA CYS A 404 17.09 42.06 -6.49
C CYS A 404 16.29 40.76 -6.29
N LEU A 405 16.60 39.72 -7.08
CA LEU A 405 15.97 38.41 -6.94
C LEU A 405 16.29 37.81 -5.57
N LYS A 406 17.55 37.86 -5.12
CA LYS A 406 17.97 37.37 -3.80
C LYS A 406 17.27 38.10 -2.65
N LEU A 407 17.10 39.42 -2.75
CA LEU A 407 16.31 40.19 -1.77
C LEU A 407 14.85 39.73 -1.74
N PHE A 408 14.22 39.49 -2.89
CA PHE A 408 12.86 38.96 -2.95
C PHE A 408 12.78 37.56 -2.33
N GLU A 409 13.68 36.66 -2.70
CA GLU A 409 13.70 35.30 -2.15
C GLU A 409 13.86 35.29 -0.63
N GLY A 410 14.75 36.13 -0.09
CA GLY A 410 15.01 36.20 1.34
C GLY A 410 13.92 36.88 2.16
N THR A 411 13.16 37.82 1.57
CA THR A 411 12.23 38.69 2.33
C THR A 411 10.76 38.54 1.96
N GLY A 412 10.44 38.00 0.78
CA GLY A 412 9.10 37.96 0.22
C GLY A 412 8.57 39.33 -0.22
N ASN A 413 9.40 40.38 -0.22
CA ASN A 413 8.97 41.73 -0.59
C ASN A 413 8.98 41.89 -2.12
N ILE A 414 7.78 41.94 -2.70
CA ILE A 414 7.56 42.05 -4.14
C ILE A 414 8.21 43.27 -4.80
N THR A 415 8.55 44.32 -4.04
CA THR A 415 9.23 45.51 -4.58
C THR A 415 10.54 45.14 -5.27
N TYR A 416 11.31 44.20 -4.71
CA TYR A 416 12.58 43.76 -5.26
C TYR A 416 12.38 42.90 -6.52
N TYR A 417 11.37 42.03 -6.52
CA TYR A 417 11.02 41.26 -7.71
C TYR A 417 10.55 42.17 -8.84
N ASN A 418 9.71 43.17 -8.55
CA ASN A 418 9.28 44.15 -9.53
C ASN A 418 10.45 44.95 -10.11
N ARG A 419 11.50 45.22 -9.32
CA ARG A 419 12.74 45.83 -9.83
C ARG A 419 13.50 44.87 -10.74
N ALA A 420 13.64 43.60 -10.35
CA ALA A 420 14.27 42.57 -11.18
C ALA A 420 13.54 42.41 -12.54
N LEU A 421 12.20 42.44 -12.54
CA LEU A 421 11.41 42.36 -13.77
C LEU A 421 11.58 43.59 -14.69
N LYS A 422 11.81 44.79 -14.12
CA LYS A 422 12.18 45.97 -14.91
C LYS A 422 13.54 45.81 -15.57
N LEU A 423 14.52 45.26 -14.83
CA LEU A 423 15.84 44.95 -15.39
C LEU A 423 15.73 43.91 -16.49
N TYR A 424 15.08 42.77 -16.23
CA TYR A 424 14.81 41.73 -17.23
C TYR A 424 14.24 42.31 -18.52
N ASN A 425 13.11 43.04 -18.45
CA ASN A 425 12.47 43.61 -19.64
C ASN A 425 13.36 44.60 -20.41
N SER A 426 14.31 45.24 -19.73
CA SER A 426 15.25 46.19 -20.36
C SER A 426 16.47 45.47 -20.93
N LEU A 427 16.95 44.41 -20.28
CA LEU A 427 18.03 43.55 -20.77
C LEU A 427 17.58 42.75 -22.01
N GLU A 428 16.31 42.36 -22.08
CA GLU A 428 15.71 41.77 -23.29
C GLU A 428 15.79 42.69 -24.52
N SER A 429 15.83 44.02 -24.32
CA SER A 429 16.04 44.95 -25.44
C SER A 429 17.46 44.93 -26.01
N LEU A 430 18.42 44.29 -25.33
CA LEU A 430 19.78 44.09 -25.79
C LEU A 430 19.95 42.83 -26.63
N TYR A 431 18.92 41.98 -26.71
CA TYR A 431 18.96 40.76 -27.52
C TYR A 431 19.03 41.11 -29.00
N ASP A 432 20.04 40.56 -29.68
CA ASP A 432 20.23 40.72 -31.12
C ASP A 432 19.65 39.49 -31.84
N ASP A 433 18.38 39.59 -32.26
CA ASP A 433 17.66 38.51 -32.97
C ASP A 433 18.38 38.00 -34.23
N ILE A 434 19.27 38.80 -34.83
CA ILE A 434 20.01 38.40 -36.05
C ILE A 434 21.13 37.42 -35.69
N ASN A 435 21.84 37.68 -34.59
CA ASN A 435 22.99 36.90 -34.18
C ASN A 435 22.64 35.87 -33.10
N GLY A 436 21.54 36.03 -32.38
CA GLY A 436 21.13 35.13 -31.30
C GLY A 436 21.89 35.36 -29.98
N ALA A 437 22.40 36.58 -29.73
CA ALA A 437 23.14 36.91 -28.51
C ALA A 437 22.90 38.34 -28.02
N TYR A 438 23.15 38.61 -26.73
CA TYR A 438 22.95 39.94 -26.16
C TYR A 438 24.17 40.85 -26.40
N ASN A 439 23.88 42.10 -26.75
CA ASN A 439 24.85 43.19 -26.86
C ASN A 439 25.41 43.58 -25.48
N LEU A 440 26.66 44.06 -25.44
CA LEU A 440 27.30 44.52 -24.20
C LEU A 440 26.53 45.66 -23.51
N SER A 441 25.97 46.59 -24.28
CA SER A 441 25.14 47.69 -23.78
C SER A 441 24.27 48.28 -24.89
N LEU A 442 23.41 49.24 -24.56
CA LEU A 442 22.64 50.00 -25.55
C LEU A 442 23.51 50.78 -26.56
N SER A 443 24.75 51.11 -26.17
CA SER A 443 25.69 51.88 -27.00
C SER A 443 26.80 51.05 -27.63
N ASP A 444 26.92 49.78 -27.25
CA ASP A 444 27.98 48.88 -27.70
C ASP A 444 27.36 47.53 -28.09
N THR A 445 27.32 47.30 -29.40
CA THR A 445 26.73 46.09 -30.00
C THR A 445 27.70 44.91 -30.06
N SER A 446 28.91 45.04 -29.53
CA SER A 446 29.84 43.91 -29.43
C SER A 446 29.30 42.83 -28.50
N LYS A 447 29.82 41.61 -28.69
CA LYS A 447 29.34 40.41 -28.00
C LYS A 447 30.43 39.90 -27.05
N SER A 448 30.07 39.78 -25.78
CA SER A 448 30.93 39.23 -24.72
C SER A 448 30.32 37.95 -24.19
N PHE A 449 31.07 36.85 -24.29
CA PHE A 449 30.64 35.56 -23.77
C PHE A 449 30.36 35.66 -22.27
N TYR A 450 31.33 36.13 -21.49
CA TYR A 450 31.21 36.31 -20.05
C TYR A 450 29.99 37.14 -19.60
N SER A 451 29.72 38.26 -20.29
CA SER A 451 28.58 39.11 -19.94
C SER A 451 27.24 38.43 -20.22
N ASN A 452 27.16 37.64 -21.30
CA ASN A 452 26.00 36.81 -21.58
C ASN A 452 25.85 35.69 -20.55
N LEU A 453 26.95 35.05 -20.10
CA LEU A 453 26.91 34.04 -19.03
C LEU A 453 26.37 34.62 -17.71
N LYS A 454 26.75 35.85 -17.35
CA LYS A 454 26.20 36.55 -16.17
C LYS A 454 24.70 36.79 -16.30
N LEU A 455 24.23 37.17 -17.49
CA LEU A 455 22.80 37.29 -17.77
C LEU A 455 22.09 35.95 -17.63
N SER A 456 22.62 34.89 -18.26
CA SER A 456 22.07 33.54 -18.14
C SER A 456 21.98 33.10 -16.68
N ARG A 457 22.98 33.42 -15.84
CA ARG A 457 22.90 33.13 -14.41
C ARG A 457 21.77 33.89 -13.71
N ALA A 458 21.60 35.18 -13.97
CA ALA A 458 20.49 35.96 -13.40
C ALA A 458 19.12 35.43 -13.86
N TYR A 459 19.03 34.93 -15.09
CA TYR A 459 17.80 34.33 -15.63
C TYR A 459 17.50 32.98 -14.99
N LEU A 460 18.51 32.17 -14.68
CA LEU A 460 18.34 30.96 -13.88
C LEU A 460 17.86 31.27 -12.46
N ASP A 461 18.36 32.33 -11.83
CA ASP A 461 17.86 32.78 -10.52
C ASP A 461 16.37 33.17 -10.60
N ALA A 462 15.96 33.87 -11.67
CA ALA A 462 14.56 34.21 -11.91
C ALA A 462 13.69 32.98 -12.21
N PHE A 463 14.22 32.02 -12.97
CA PHE A 463 13.58 30.75 -13.27
C PHE A 463 13.35 29.91 -12.01
N ASN A 464 14.27 29.95 -11.03
CA ASN A 464 14.09 29.29 -9.74
C ASN A 464 12.91 29.89 -8.95
N ILE A 465 12.74 31.22 -8.96
CA ILE A 465 11.57 31.89 -8.38
C ILE A 465 10.29 31.49 -9.13
N TYR A 466 10.31 31.53 -10.45
CA TYR A 466 9.20 31.13 -11.31
C TYR A 466 8.70 29.73 -10.93
N ASN A 467 9.61 28.76 -10.78
CA ASN A 467 9.30 27.38 -10.40
C ASN A 467 8.88 27.18 -8.94
N SER A 468 9.11 28.16 -8.07
CA SER A 468 8.70 28.12 -6.65
C SER A 468 7.27 28.60 -6.41
N THR A 469 6.51 28.78 -7.49
CA THR A 469 5.10 29.16 -7.43
C THR A 469 4.23 27.95 -7.06
N VAL A 470 3.17 28.17 -6.27
CA VAL A 470 2.20 27.15 -5.86
C VAL A 470 0.77 27.69 -5.86
N LEU A 471 -0.20 26.80 -6.06
CA LEU A 471 -1.62 27.09 -5.89
C LEU A 471 -2.22 26.16 -4.85
N THR A 472 -2.84 26.76 -3.83
CA THR A 472 -3.58 26.04 -2.80
C THR A 472 -5.07 26.31 -2.93
N GLY A 473 -5.89 25.34 -2.53
CA GLY A 473 -7.34 25.46 -2.47
C GLY A 473 -7.86 24.86 -1.17
N VAL A 474 -8.65 25.60 -0.42
CA VAL A 474 -9.14 25.19 0.89
C VAL A 474 -10.65 25.42 0.97
N TYR A 475 -11.38 24.38 1.37
CA TYR A 475 -12.79 24.51 1.69
C TYR A 475 -12.98 25.15 3.05
N ASN A 476 -14.05 25.91 3.22
CA ASN A 476 -14.42 26.49 4.51
C ASN A 476 -15.01 25.49 5.53
N VAL A 477 -15.08 24.21 5.16
CA VAL A 477 -15.63 23.11 5.97
C VAL A 477 -14.54 22.10 6.30
N SER A 478 -14.69 21.40 7.43
CA SER A 478 -13.74 20.38 7.87
C SER A 478 -13.87 19.11 7.03
N GLY A 479 -12.82 18.74 6.31
CA GLY A 479 -12.76 17.49 5.55
C GLY A 479 -11.99 17.64 4.24
N ASN A 480 -11.22 16.63 3.85
CA ASN A 480 -10.50 16.64 2.58
C ASN A 480 -11.44 16.51 1.36
N ILE A 481 -12.60 15.90 1.56
CA ILE A 481 -13.70 15.77 0.58
C ILE A 481 -15.00 16.07 1.33
N PRO A 482 -15.50 17.32 1.27
CA PRO A 482 -16.74 17.69 1.94
C PRO A 482 -17.98 17.22 1.18
N ASP A 483 -19.02 16.92 1.95
CA ASP A 483 -20.37 16.68 1.44
C ASP A 483 -21.14 18.01 1.41
N PHE A 484 -21.78 18.32 0.29
CA PHE A 484 -22.66 19.48 0.17
C PHE A 484 -24.10 19.06 -0.10
N ILE A 485 -25.03 19.56 0.73
CA ILE A 485 -26.47 19.36 0.56
C ILE A 485 -26.99 20.29 -0.55
N PHE A 486 -27.43 19.74 -1.67
CA PHE A 486 -27.92 20.55 -2.80
C PHE A 486 -29.16 21.39 -2.43
N ASN A 487 -29.31 22.56 -3.07
CA ASN A 487 -30.30 23.61 -2.81
C ASN A 487 -30.26 24.21 -1.39
N GLN A 488 -29.29 23.84 -0.53
CA GLN A 488 -29.16 24.37 0.82
C GLN A 488 -27.77 24.98 1.04
N GLU A 489 -26.72 24.24 0.71
CA GLU A 489 -25.35 24.64 0.97
C GLU A 489 -24.69 25.21 -0.27
N LYS A 490 -23.74 26.12 -0.03
CA LYS A 490 -22.88 26.68 -1.05
C LYS A 490 -21.48 26.18 -0.81
N MET A 491 -20.85 25.69 -1.86
CA MET A 491 -19.44 25.43 -1.84
C MET A 491 -18.69 26.76 -1.75
N ASN A 492 -17.84 26.87 -0.74
CA ASN A 492 -16.97 28.00 -0.53
C ASN A 492 -15.53 27.47 -0.52
N LEU A 493 -14.83 27.79 -1.60
CA LEU A 493 -13.49 27.32 -1.90
C LEU A 493 -12.58 28.54 -2.07
N THR A 494 -11.70 28.75 -1.09
CA THR A 494 -10.69 29.81 -1.15
C THR A 494 -9.42 29.26 -1.77
N SER A 495 -8.96 29.92 -2.82
CA SER A 495 -7.75 29.58 -3.55
C SER A 495 -6.70 30.68 -3.38
N THR A 496 -5.50 30.30 -2.98
CA THR A 496 -4.36 31.21 -2.79
C THR A 496 -3.24 30.78 -3.72
N TYR A 497 -2.82 31.69 -4.59
CA TYR A 497 -1.71 31.53 -5.52
C TYR A 497 -0.51 32.28 -4.96
N SER A 498 0.60 31.61 -4.72
CA SER A 498 1.71 32.15 -3.93
C SER A 498 3.06 31.71 -4.45
N PHE A 499 4.07 32.56 -4.26
CA PHE A 499 5.46 32.13 -4.20
C PHE A 499 5.74 31.58 -2.79
N ILE A 500 6.34 30.39 -2.70
CA ILE A 500 6.76 29.81 -1.42
C ILE A 500 8.18 29.25 -1.56
N LYS A 501 9.09 29.72 -0.72
CA LYS A 501 10.46 29.18 -0.63
C LYS A 501 10.80 28.83 0.81
N SER A 502 11.35 27.62 1.00
CA SER A 502 11.92 27.21 2.28
C SER A 502 13.42 27.50 2.27
N ILE A 503 13.86 28.35 3.19
CA ILE A 503 15.26 28.76 3.30
C ILE A 503 15.86 28.09 4.54
N PRO A 504 16.91 27.28 4.38
CA PRO A 504 17.71 26.81 5.51
C PRO A 504 18.47 27.99 6.11
N PHE A 505 18.53 28.08 7.43
CA PHE A 505 19.30 29.13 8.12
C PHE A 505 20.11 28.53 9.26
N TYR A 506 21.33 29.04 9.47
CA TYR A 506 22.19 28.58 10.55
C TYR A 506 21.87 29.32 11.84
N ASN A 507 21.58 28.58 12.91
CA ASN A 507 21.43 29.13 14.25
C ASN A 507 22.77 29.00 15.00
N PRO A 508 23.50 30.11 15.23
CA PRO A 508 24.80 30.07 15.90
C PRO A 508 24.70 29.75 17.39
N GLU A 509 23.54 29.91 18.04
CA GLU A 509 23.40 29.64 19.49
C GLU A 509 23.43 28.15 19.82
N ASN A 510 22.93 27.31 18.90
CA ASN A 510 22.84 25.87 19.07
C ASN A 510 23.60 25.07 18.00
N GLU A 511 24.36 25.77 17.15
CA GLU A 511 25.16 25.22 16.06
C GLU A 511 24.36 24.28 15.14
N SER A 512 23.16 24.72 14.73
CA SER A 512 22.28 23.90 13.90
C SER A 512 21.47 24.65 12.85
N TYR A 513 21.09 23.95 11.78
CA TYR A 513 20.24 24.51 10.73
C TYR A 513 18.75 24.37 11.05
N GLY A 514 18.05 25.51 11.00
CA GLY A 514 16.59 25.59 10.98
C GLY A 514 16.06 25.80 9.56
N ARG A 515 14.74 25.95 9.43
CA ARG A 515 14.09 26.34 8.16
C ARG A 515 13.12 27.48 8.39
N SER A 516 13.20 28.50 7.55
CA SER A 516 12.23 29.59 7.44
C SER A 516 11.40 29.39 6.18
N ILE A 517 10.13 29.80 6.21
CA ILE A 517 9.26 29.83 5.03
C ILE A 517 9.03 31.28 4.66
N VAL A 518 9.53 31.66 3.50
CA VAL A 518 9.21 32.95 2.88
C VAL A 518 8.05 32.71 1.92
N GLN A 519 7.00 33.52 2.07
CA GLN A 519 5.80 33.43 1.25
C GLN A 519 5.39 34.82 0.79
N TYR A 520 5.00 34.90 -0.49
CA TYR A 520 4.33 36.05 -1.07
C TYR A 520 3.09 35.58 -1.81
N ASP A 521 1.92 36.11 -1.47
CA ASP A 521 0.68 35.80 -2.17
C ASP A 521 0.57 36.67 -3.43
N ILE A 522 0.52 36.00 -4.58
CA ILE A 522 0.57 36.61 -5.90
C ILE A 522 -0.81 37.16 -6.27
N THR A 523 -0.82 38.43 -6.65
CA THR A 523 -2.00 39.19 -7.06
C THR A 523 -1.97 39.48 -8.56
N ASN A 524 -3.06 40.05 -9.08
CA ASN A 524 -3.30 40.31 -10.50
C ASN A 524 -3.12 39.05 -11.38
N ALA A 525 -3.44 37.88 -10.82
CA ALA A 525 -3.36 36.59 -11.49
C ALA A 525 -4.74 36.15 -11.98
N THR A 526 -4.79 35.51 -13.15
CA THR A 526 -6.02 34.89 -13.64
C THR A 526 -6.18 33.52 -13.00
N ILE A 527 -7.38 33.20 -12.51
CA ILE A 527 -7.69 31.93 -11.86
C ILE A 527 -8.89 31.27 -12.53
N ASN A 528 -8.79 29.98 -12.78
CA ASN A 528 -9.77 29.18 -13.47
C ASN A 528 -10.19 27.97 -12.64
N TYR A 529 -11.45 27.60 -12.75
CA TYR A 529 -12.05 26.45 -12.09
C TYR A 529 -12.81 25.63 -13.12
N VAL A 530 -12.42 24.38 -13.32
CA VAL A 530 -13.16 23.41 -14.14
C VAL A 530 -13.72 22.33 -13.27
N PHE A 531 -15.03 22.18 -13.35
CA PHE A 531 -15.74 21.15 -12.64
C PHE A 531 -16.07 19.97 -13.55
N LYS A 532 -15.87 18.77 -13.01
CA LYS A 532 -16.16 17.50 -13.69
C LYS A 532 -17.01 16.60 -12.80
N TYR A 533 -17.92 15.85 -13.44
CA TYR A 533 -18.70 14.80 -12.81
C TYR A 533 -17.78 13.67 -12.30
N PRO A 534 -18.26 12.77 -11.42
CA PRO A 534 -17.50 11.62 -10.93
C PRO A 534 -16.95 10.71 -12.03
N ASN A 535 -17.63 10.62 -13.17
CA ASN A 535 -17.19 9.87 -14.35
C ASN A 535 -16.12 10.61 -15.20
N GLY A 536 -15.64 11.78 -14.75
CA GLY A 536 -14.63 12.59 -15.43
C GLY A 536 -15.17 13.46 -16.57
N THR A 537 -16.48 13.47 -16.84
CA THR A 537 -17.05 14.34 -17.89
C THR A 537 -17.12 15.80 -17.44
N PHE A 538 -16.78 16.71 -18.35
CA PHE A 538 -16.87 18.16 -18.12
C PHE A 538 -18.31 18.58 -17.86
N TYR A 539 -18.53 19.49 -16.90
CA TYR A 539 -19.86 20.06 -16.68
C TYR A 539 -19.89 21.58 -16.61
N TYR A 540 -18.88 22.23 -16.03
CA TYR A 540 -18.88 23.69 -15.88
C TYR A 540 -17.47 24.24 -15.78
N GLN A 541 -17.29 25.49 -16.21
CA GLN A 541 -16.06 26.24 -16.00
C GLN A 541 -16.35 27.67 -15.56
N PHE A 542 -15.42 28.22 -14.79
CA PHE A 542 -15.46 29.57 -14.28
C PHE A 542 -14.04 30.17 -14.34
N GLU A 543 -13.94 31.42 -14.77
CA GLU A 543 -12.70 32.20 -14.85
C GLU A 543 -12.91 33.51 -14.11
N ASP A 544 -11.93 33.90 -13.29
CA ASP A 544 -11.91 35.14 -12.54
C ASP A 544 -10.45 35.60 -12.30
N GLN A 545 -10.24 36.62 -11.47
CA GLN A 545 -8.92 37.14 -11.12
C GLN A 545 -8.73 37.31 -9.62
N ILE A 546 -7.51 37.02 -9.16
CA ILE A 546 -7.03 37.38 -7.80
C ILE A 546 -6.55 38.82 -7.86
N ASN A 547 -7.44 39.78 -7.65
CA ASN A 547 -7.12 41.22 -7.77
C ASN A 547 -6.53 41.81 -6.47
N GLU A 548 -5.59 42.74 -6.58
CA GLU A 548 -5.16 43.53 -5.42
C GLU A 548 -6.32 44.32 -4.78
N PRO A 549 -6.37 44.44 -3.44
CA PRO A 549 -5.41 43.96 -2.43
C PRO A 549 -5.71 42.54 -1.92
N ALA A 550 -6.62 41.80 -2.56
CA ALA A 550 -6.95 40.44 -2.14
C ALA A 550 -5.83 39.47 -2.53
N THR A 551 -5.36 38.70 -1.56
CA THR A 551 -4.30 37.69 -1.74
C THR A 551 -4.82 36.31 -2.15
N SER A 552 -6.15 36.16 -2.22
CA SER A 552 -6.82 34.92 -2.57
C SER A 552 -8.14 35.21 -3.27
N HIS A 553 -8.65 34.22 -4.02
CA HIS A 553 -9.97 34.25 -4.61
C HIS A 553 -10.87 33.21 -3.94
N THR A 554 -12.06 33.62 -3.50
CA THR A 554 -13.05 32.72 -2.91
C THR A 554 -14.18 32.45 -3.89
N LEU A 555 -14.22 31.23 -4.42
CA LEU A 555 -15.33 30.76 -5.24
C LEU A 555 -16.52 30.40 -4.33
N LEU A 556 -17.66 31.07 -4.57
CA LEU A 556 -18.96 30.72 -4.00
C LEU A 556 -19.84 30.06 -5.07
N TYR A 557 -19.95 28.74 -5.03
CA TYR A 557 -20.71 27.96 -6.00
C TYR A 557 -21.96 27.33 -5.36
N ASN A 558 -23.14 27.61 -5.92
CA ASN A 558 -24.39 27.04 -5.44
C ASN A 558 -24.50 25.58 -5.92
N ILE A 559 -24.62 24.64 -4.99
CA ILE A 559 -24.90 23.24 -5.34
C ILE A 559 -26.41 23.10 -5.54
N THR A 560 -26.84 22.81 -6.75
CA THR A 560 -28.27 22.71 -7.12
C THR A 560 -28.66 21.27 -7.43
N GLU A 561 -29.96 20.98 -7.39
CA GLU A 561 -30.53 19.65 -7.70
C GLU A 561 -30.29 19.18 -9.14
N THR A 562 -29.78 20.04 -10.02
CA THR A 562 -29.32 19.67 -11.37
C THR A 562 -28.02 18.84 -11.36
N LEU A 563 -27.27 18.87 -10.27
CA LEU A 563 -26.13 17.98 -10.06
C LEU A 563 -26.65 16.68 -9.44
N SER A 564 -26.33 15.54 -10.06
CA SER A 564 -26.68 14.22 -9.54
C SER A 564 -26.09 14.01 -8.14
N ILE A 565 -26.85 13.40 -7.23
CA ILE A 565 -26.27 12.94 -5.96
C ILE A 565 -25.19 11.90 -6.27
N GLY A 566 -24.04 12.04 -5.63
CA GLY A 566 -22.92 11.15 -5.87
C GLY A 566 -21.62 11.68 -5.28
N ASP A 567 -20.67 10.77 -5.18
CA ASP A 567 -19.38 11.01 -4.58
C ASP A 567 -18.31 11.25 -5.65
N GLY A 568 -17.32 12.08 -5.34
CA GLY A 568 -16.11 12.21 -6.16
C GLY A 568 -16.22 13.18 -7.33
N TYR A 569 -17.00 14.26 -7.19
CA TYR A 569 -16.89 15.39 -8.12
C TYR A 569 -15.50 16.02 -8.03
N ASN A 570 -14.96 16.46 -9.16
CA ASN A 570 -13.62 17.03 -9.24
C ASN A 570 -13.68 18.51 -9.64
N ILE A 571 -12.81 19.32 -9.02
CA ILE A 571 -12.58 20.72 -9.35
C ILE A 571 -11.10 20.88 -9.65
N TYR A 572 -10.78 21.08 -10.91
CA TYR A 572 -9.45 21.45 -11.36
C TYR A 572 -9.33 22.95 -11.26
N ILE A 573 -8.39 23.43 -10.46
CA ILE A 573 -8.12 24.85 -10.29
C ILE A 573 -6.75 25.13 -10.87
N TRP A 574 -6.59 26.18 -11.65
CA TRP A 574 -5.28 26.67 -12.03
C TRP A 574 -5.24 28.19 -12.04
N ALA A 575 -4.06 28.73 -11.76
CA ALA A 575 -3.80 30.16 -11.77
C ALA A 575 -2.52 30.46 -12.53
N ASN A 576 -2.48 31.62 -13.17
CA ASN A 576 -1.32 32.07 -13.94
C ASN A 576 -1.18 33.59 -13.96
N THR A 577 0.07 34.02 -14.18
CA THR A 577 0.48 35.39 -14.48
C THR A 577 1.83 35.31 -15.23
N THR A 578 2.25 36.35 -15.93
CA THR A 578 3.36 36.29 -16.89
C THR A 578 4.69 35.83 -16.27
N TYR A 579 5.02 36.28 -15.07
CA TYR A 579 6.34 36.05 -14.44
C TYR A 579 6.29 35.11 -13.24
N PHE A 580 5.19 34.38 -13.06
CA PHE A 580 5.09 33.28 -12.10
C PHE A 580 4.48 32.08 -12.80
N ARG A 581 4.90 30.88 -12.40
CA ARG A 581 4.53 29.67 -13.13
C ARG A 581 3.04 29.40 -13.08
N LEU A 582 2.47 28.94 -14.20
CA LEU A 582 1.13 28.36 -14.20
C LEU A 582 1.12 27.15 -13.27
N THR A 583 0.28 27.19 -12.24
CA THR A 583 0.15 26.07 -11.29
C THR A 583 -1.28 25.65 -11.12
N SER A 584 -1.46 24.38 -10.78
CA SER A 584 -2.79 23.78 -10.63
C SER A 584 -2.92 22.98 -9.34
N THR A 585 -4.16 22.84 -8.87
CA THR A 585 -4.51 21.98 -7.75
C THR A 585 -5.86 21.32 -8.02
N LEU A 586 -6.04 20.11 -7.47
CA LEU A 586 -7.28 19.34 -7.58
C LEU A 586 -8.01 19.35 -6.25
N LYS A 587 -9.31 19.63 -6.29
CA LYS A 587 -10.21 19.49 -5.15
C LYS A 587 -11.34 18.53 -5.49
N ARG A 588 -11.87 17.88 -4.46
CA ARG A 588 -13.00 16.95 -4.57
C ARG A 588 -14.12 17.33 -3.63
N PHE A 589 -15.34 17.00 -4.00
CA PHE A 589 -16.51 17.17 -3.15
C PHE A 589 -17.58 16.13 -3.52
N ASN A 590 -18.55 15.96 -2.62
CA ASN A 590 -19.71 15.10 -2.87
C ASN A 590 -20.98 15.94 -2.86
N VAL A 591 -21.98 15.50 -3.62
CA VAL A 591 -23.32 16.09 -3.61
C VAL A 591 -24.25 15.11 -2.91
N VAL A 592 -24.86 15.54 -1.81
CA VAL A 592 -25.78 14.72 -1.01
C VAL A 592 -27.17 15.35 -0.96
N SER A 593 -28.19 14.53 -0.71
CA SER A 593 -29.58 15.00 -0.61
C SER A 593 -29.97 15.55 0.75
N GLY A 594 -29.19 15.24 1.80
CA GLY A 594 -29.56 15.49 3.19
C GLY A 594 -30.51 14.43 3.78
N LEU A 595 -30.75 13.30 3.09
CA LEU A 595 -31.45 12.13 3.64
C LEU A 595 -30.43 11.05 3.96
N ILE A 596 -30.32 10.68 5.24
CA ILE A 596 -29.36 9.67 5.69
C ILE A 596 -30.13 8.44 6.19
N ASN A 597 -29.85 7.28 5.58
CA ASN A 597 -30.38 6.01 6.04
C ASN A 597 -29.79 5.64 7.42
N LYS A 598 -30.64 5.47 8.44
CA LYS A 598 -30.22 5.04 9.77
C LYS A 598 -30.39 3.53 9.95
N SER A 599 -31.57 3.00 9.63
CA SER A 599 -31.89 1.58 9.77
C SER A 599 -33.09 1.17 8.91
N ILE A 600 -33.16 -0.12 8.62
CA ILE A 600 -34.36 -0.78 8.08
C ILE A 600 -34.81 -1.78 9.12
N GLU A 601 -36.00 -1.58 9.68
CA GLU A 601 -36.55 -2.40 10.76
C GLU A 601 -37.69 -3.28 10.22
N GLY A 602 -37.83 -4.50 10.73
CA GLY A 602 -38.89 -5.43 10.33
C GLY A 602 -38.68 -6.17 9.01
N LEU A 603 -37.52 -6.03 8.36
CA LEU A 603 -37.18 -6.78 7.14
C LEU A 603 -36.62 -8.18 7.49
N PRO A 604 -37.32 -9.28 7.13
CA PRO A 604 -36.83 -10.64 7.39
C PRO A 604 -35.77 -11.07 6.37
N SER A 605 -35.06 -12.16 6.67
CA SER A 605 -34.15 -12.81 5.74
C SER A 605 -34.88 -13.51 4.59
N THR A 606 -36.07 -14.07 4.87
CA THR A 606 -36.91 -14.78 3.90
C THR A 606 -38.33 -14.21 3.93
N LEU A 607 -38.85 -13.84 2.76
CA LEU A 607 -40.20 -13.37 2.54
C LEU A 607 -41.00 -14.47 1.82
N TYR A 608 -41.88 -15.14 2.55
CA TYR A 608 -42.79 -16.14 1.97
C TYR A 608 -43.87 -15.47 1.12
N GLN A 609 -44.39 -16.18 0.12
CA GLN A 609 -45.47 -15.72 -0.75
C GLN A 609 -46.80 -15.68 0.00
N GLY A 610 -47.48 -14.53 -0.01
CA GLY A 610 -48.81 -14.35 0.61
C GLY A 610 -48.87 -13.41 1.83
N PRO A 611 -48.06 -13.57 2.90
CA PRO A 611 -48.15 -12.72 4.08
C PRO A 611 -47.71 -11.28 3.78
N VAL A 612 -48.45 -10.33 4.34
CA VAL A 612 -48.08 -8.90 4.34
C VAL A 612 -47.24 -8.62 5.58
N ILE A 613 -46.01 -8.16 5.38
CA ILE A 613 -45.14 -7.69 6.47
C ILE A 613 -44.95 -6.18 6.42
N ASN A 614 -44.85 -5.56 7.59
CA ASN A 614 -44.59 -4.13 7.71
C ASN A 614 -43.09 -3.91 7.91
N VAL A 615 -42.49 -3.15 7.00
CA VAL A 615 -41.08 -2.75 7.06
C VAL A 615 -41.01 -1.25 7.29
N SER A 616 -40.17 -0.82 8.22
CA SER A 616 -39.95 0.60 8.51
C SER A 616 -38.57 1.03 8.05
N LEU A 617 -38.52 2.03 7.18
CA LEU A 617 -37.29 2.73 6.81
C LEU A 617 -37.14 3.97 7.71
N VAL A 618 -36.06 4.02 8.49
CA VAL A 618 -35.75 5.14 9.39
C VAL A 618 -34.73 6.05 8.72
N ILE A 619 -35.18 7.27 8.39
CA ILE A 619 -34.37 8.29 7.71
C ILE A 619 -34.12 9.45 8.68
N ASN A 620 -32.87 9.88 8.76
CA ASN A 620 -32.51 11.15 9.37
C ASN A 620 -32.51 12.24 8.30
N TYR A 621 -33.32 13.29 8.50
CA TYR A 621 -33.44 14.40 7.55
C TYR A 621 -32.64 15.60 8.03
N THR A 622 -31.55 15.93 7.35
CA THR A 622 -30.60 16.96 7.79
C THR A 622 -30.81 18.32 7.13
N ARG A 623 -31.87 18.49 6.34
CA ARG A 623 -32.15 19.77 5.66
C ARG A 623 -32.89 20.76 6.58
N TYR A 624 -32.71 22.05 6.31
CA TYR A 624 -33.30 23.18 7.04
C TYR A 624 -34.65 23.66 6.49
N GLU A 625 -35.13 23.06 5.40
CA GLU A 625 -36.45 23.34 4.83
C GLU A 625 -37.33 22.09 4.86
N ASN A 626 -38.64 22.25 4.99
CA ASN A 626 -39.56 21.13 4.85
C ASN A 626 -39.63 20.70 3.37
N LEU A 627 -39.74 19.40 3.14
CA LEU A 627 -39.79 18.87 1.77
C LEU A 627 -40.77 17.71 1.68
N THR A 628 -41.62 17.75 0.66
CA THR A 628 -42.54 16.65 0.36
C THR A 628 -41.93 15.81 -0.75
N LEU A 629 -41.71 14.52 -0.46
CA LEU A 629 -41.11 13.56 -1.38
C LEU A 629 -42.03 12.35 -1.54
N THR A 630 -41.88 11.64 -2.65
CA THR A 630 -42.56 10.38 -2.92
C THR A 630 -41.64 9.22 -2.55
N ALA A 631 -42.08 8.38 -1.62
CA ALA A 631 -41.36 7.18 -1.20
C ALA A 631 -42.03 5.93 -1.79
N SER A 632 -41.24 5.02 -2.33
CA SER A 632 -41.68 3.77 -2.94
C SER A 632 -40.77 2.61 -2.55
N LEU A 633 -41.37 1.43 -2.45
CA LEU A 633 -40.68 0.15 -2.32
C LEU A 633 -40.92 -0.64 -3.60
N GLU A 634 -39.83 -0.95 -4.31
CA GLU A 634 -39.87 -1.57 -5.63
C GLU A 634 -39.10 -2.91 -5.60
N GLY A 635 -39.61 -3.91 -6.32
CA GLY A 635 -38.96 -5.21 -6.50
C GLY A 635 -39.75 -6.05 -7.50
N GLU A 636 -39.05 -6.81 -8.35
CA GLU A 636 -39.68 -7.56 -9.44
C GLU A 636 -40.67 -8.62 -8.92
N GLU A 637 -40.32 -9.28 -7.81
CA GLU A 637 -41.11 -10.35 -7.17
C GLU A 637 -42.11 -9.83 -6.12
N LEU A 638 -42.22 -8.50 -5.94
CA LEU A 638 -43.07 -7.89 -4.92
C LEU A 638 -44.41 -7.41 -5.47
N GLN A 639 -45.46 -7.50 -4.66
CA GLN A 639 -46.71 -6.84 -4.97
C GLN A 639 -46.49 -5.32 -5.03
N ASN A 640 -46.87 -4.70 -6.14
CA ASN A 640 -46.74 -3.25 -6.29
C ASN A 640 -47.69 -2.54 -5.32
N TYR A 641 -47.11 -1.78 -4.39
CA TYR A 641 -47.84 -0.84 -3.57
C TYR A 641 -47.76 0.56 -4.19
N PRO A 642 -48.83 1.37 -4.10
CA PRO A 642 -48.77 2.75 -4.54
C PRO A 642 -47.69 3.48 -3.76
N SER A 643 -46.95 4.34 -4.46
CA SER A 643 -46.00 5.23 -3.82
C SER A 643 -46.72 6.16 -2.84
N GLN A 644 -46.07 6.47 -1.72
CA GLN A 644 -46.63 7.31 -0.67
C GLN A 644 -45.95 8.67 -0.64
N GLU A 645 -46.74 9.72 -0.43
CA GLU A 645 -46.24 11.07 -0.23
C GLU A 645 -45.84 11.24 1.24
N ILE A 646 -44.60 11.64 1.48
CA ILE A 646 -44.01 11.82 2.81
C ILE A 646 -43.55 13.26 2.94
N SER A 647 -44.06 13.95 3.96
CA SER A 647 -43.61 15.29 4.33
C SER A 647 -42.47 15.20 5.33
N PHE A 648 -41.28 15.59 4.89
CA PHE A 648 -40.09 15.71 5.72
C PHE A 648 -40.09 17.03 6.46
N VAL A 649 -40.07 16.97 7.80
CA VAL A 649 -39.94 18.13 8.69
C VAL A 649 -38.47 18.32 9.03
N THR A 650 -38.01 19.57 8.99
CA THR A 650 -36.61 19.96 9.19
C THR A 650 -35.92 19.30 10.38
N LEU A 651 -34.72 18.75 10.18
CA LEU A 651 -33.85 18.20 11.24
C LEU A 651 -34.49 17.09 12.09
N GLU A 652 -35.48 16.39 11.56
CA GLU A 652 -36.18 15.30 12.26
C GLU A 652 -35.83 13.91 11.71
N GLU A 653 -35.97 12.92 12.59
CA GLU A 653 -35.99 11.52 12.19
C GLU A 653 -37.40 11.13 11.77
N ILE A 654 -37.52 10.51 10.60
CA ILE A 654 -38.79 10.07 10.04
C ILE A 654 -38.77 8.57 9.82
N ARG A 655 -39.86 7.94 10.25
CA ARG A 655 -40.12 6.51 10.06
C ARG A 655 -41.15 6.33 8.97
N ILE A 656 -40.72 5.77 7.85
CA ILE A 656 -41.55 5.51 6.69
C ILE A 656 -41.94 4.03 6.70
N ASN A 657 -43.23 3.74 6.79
CA ASN A 657 -43.73 2.37 6.82
C ASN A 657 -44.11 1.90 5.42
N PHE A 658 -43.68 0.70 5.06
CA PHE A 658 -44.05 0.03 3.82
C PHE A 658 -44.69 -1.32 4.15
N ASN A 659 -45.72 -1.66 3.40
CA ASN A 659 -46.23 -3.02 3.37
C ASN A 659 -45.44 -3.78 2.29
N LEU A 660 -45.00 -4.99 2.61
CA LEU A 660 -44.18 -5.81 1.75
C LEU A 660 -44.80 -7.21 1.66
N THR A 661 -45.09 -7.65 0.44
CA THR A 661 -45.70 -8.96 0.13
C THR A 661 -45.08 -9.49 -1.15
N ALA A 662 -44.62 -10.73 -1.15
CA ALA A 662 -44.19 -11.41 -2.37
C ALA A 662 -45.41 -11.83 -3.22
N LYS A 663 -45.33 -11.67 -4.55
CA LYS A 663 -46.41 -12.05 -5.47
C LYS A 663 -46.73 -13.54 -5.35
N LEU A 664 -48.00 -13.90 -5.45
CA LEU A 664 -48.38 -15.31 -5.59
C LEU A 664 -47.85 -15.84 -6.93
N GLY A 665 -47.02 -16.88 -6.89
CA GLY A 665 -46.32 -17.42 -8.05
C GLY A 665 -44.97 -16.75 -8.35
N ALA A 666 -44.45 -15.92 -7.44
CA ALA A 666 -43.09 -15.39 -7.52
C ALA A 666 -42.06 -16.53 -7.59
N ILE A 667 -40.95 -16.31 -8.29
CA ILE A 667 -39.87 -17.30 -8.37
C ILE A 667 -39.15 -17.34 -7.01
N PRO A 668 -39.09 -18.50 -6.32
CA PRO A 668 -38.34 -18.62 -5.08
C PRO A 668 -36.84 -18.46 -5.30
N GLY A 669 -36.16 -17.85 -4.34
CA GLY A 669 -34.73 -17.54 -4.39
C GLY A 669 -34.42 -16.08 -4.12
N SER A 670 -33.18 -15.68 -4.38
CA SER A 670 -32.69 -14.32 -4.10
C SER A 670 -33.36 -13.27 -5.00
N SER A 671 -33.94 -12.24 -4.39
CA SER A 671 -34.57 -11.09 -5.06
C SER A 671 -34.04 -9.76 -4.52
N GLU A 672 -33.90 -8.78 -5.39
CA GLU A 672 -33.50 -7.41 -5.03
C GLU A 672 -34.73 -6.55 -4.73
N ILE A 673 -34.63 -5.73 -3.67
CA ILE A 673 -35.62 -4.73 -3.31
C ILE A 673 -34.96 -3.36 -3.18
N PHE A 674 -35.67 -2.34 -3.62
CA PHE A 674 -35.20 -0.97 -3.67
C PHE A 674 -36.15 -0.07 -2.89
N PHE A 675 -35.63 0.59 -1.85
CA PHE A 675 -36.31 1.71 -1.22
C PHE A 675 -35.89 2.97 -1.97
N ARG A 676 -36.83 3.65 -2.61
CA ARG A 676 -36.59 4.87 -3.39
C ARG A 676 -37.37 6.02 -2.79
N ILE A 677 -36.69 7.13 -2.53
CA ILE A 677 -37.31 8.40 -2.16
C ILE A 677 -36.94 9.39 -3.25
N LYS A 678 -37.94 9.92 -3.94
CA LYS A 678 -37.74 10.79 -5.11
C LYS A 678 -38.72 11.95 -5.13
N LYS A 679 -38.39 12.97 -5.91
CA LYS A 679 -39.28 14.04 -6.33
C LYS A 679 -39.15 14.15 -7.85
N ASP A 680 -40.26 13.98 -8.56
CA ASP A 680 -40.25 13.86 -10.01
C ASP A 680 -39.25 12.77 -10.46
N ASP A 681 -38.23 13.13 -11.27
CA ASP A 681 -37.18 12.23 -11.74
C ASP A 681 -35.92 12.22 -10.85
N ILE A 682 -35.85 13.05 -9.80
CA ILE A 682 -34.67 13.20 -8.93
C ILE A 682 -34.77 12.21 -7.77
N ILE A 683 -33.83 11.27 -7.69
CA ILE A 683 -33.73 10.29 -6.59
C ILE A 683 -32.97 10.92 -5.43
N TYR A 684 -33.64 11.22 -4.32
CA TYR A 684 -33.02 11.77 -3.10
C TYR A 684 -32.32 10.70 -2.27
N LEU A 685 -32.84 9.47 -2.26
CA LEU A 685 -32.22 8.34 -1.58
C LEU A 685 -32.65 7.04 -2.27
N GLU A 686 -31.68 6.17 -2.55
CA GLU A 686 -31.94 4.80 -2.99
C GLU A 686 -31.18 3.85 -2.07
N ILE A 687 -31.89 2.86 -1.52
CA ILE A 687 -31.29 1.80 -0.72
C ILE A 687 -31.65 0.46 -1.33
N LYS A 688 -30.62 -0.28 -1.75
CA LYS A 688 -30.74 -1.63 -2.29
C LYS A 688 -30.55 -2.67 -1.19
N LYS A 689 -31.45 -3.65 -1.11
CA LYS A 689 -31.34 -4.83 -0.24
C LYS A 689 -31.65 -6.11 -1.00
N VAL A 690 -31.06 -7.21 -0.57
CA VAL A 690 -31.29 -8.55 -1.11
C VAL A 690 -32.08 -9.35 -0.07
N ILE A 691 -33.15 -10.00 -0.48
CA ILE A 691 -34.01 -10.86 0.35
C ILE A 691 -34.26 -12.20 -0.36
N GLU A 692 -34.55 -13.26 0.40
CA GLU A 692 -34.91 -14.57 -0.15
C GLU A 692 -36.43 -14.70 -0.30
N ILE A 693 -36.95 -15.09 -1.46
CA ILE A 693 -38.38 -15.36 -1.68
C ILE A 693 -38.65 -16.85 -1.41
N GLY A 694 -39.58 -17.15 -0.50
CA GLY A 694 -40.02 -18.52 -0.16
C GLY A 694 -41.35 -18.91 -0.82
N TYR A 695 -41.67 -20.20 -0.84
CA TYR A 695 -42.96 -20.72 -1.32
C TYR A 695 -44.14 -20.34 -0.40
N PRO A 696 -45.40 -20.44 -0.86
CA PRO A 696 -46.60 -20.14 -0.06
C PRO A 696 -46.94 -21.20 1.02
N PHE A 697 -46.17 -22.28 1.10
CA PHE A 697 -46.22 -23.32 2.13
C PHE A 697 -44.82 -23.92 2.28
N ASP A 698 -44.54 -24.59 3.39
CA ASP A 698 -43.27 -25.26 3.65
C ASP A 698 -43.47 -26.53 4.50
N TYR A 699 -42.42 -27.32 4.68
CA TYR A 699 -42.44 -28.48 5.57
C TYR A 699 -41.29 -28.44 6.57
N SER A 700 -41.55 -28.90 7.79
CA SER A 700 -40.58 -28.95 8.88
C SER A 700 -40.68 -30.27 9.65
N ASN A 701 -39.68 -30.58 10.49
CA ASN A 701 -39.66 -31.77 11.35
C ASN A 701 -39.90 -33.11 10.62
N PHE A 702 -39.24 -33.32 9.47
CA PHE A 702 -39.28 -34.59 8.75
C PHE A 702 -38.58 -35.71 9.55
N ILE A 703 -39.33 -36.74 9.95
CA ILE A 703 -38.88 -37.87 10.78
C ILE A 703 -39.33 -39.18 10.13
N TYR A 704 -38.46 -40.20 10.08
CA TYR A 704 -38.79 -41.52 9.54
C TYR A 704 -38.14 -42.64 10.35
N GLN A 705 -38.73 -43.85 10.31
CA GLN A 705 -38.16 -45.05 10.92
C GLN A 705 -36.98 -45.58 10.10
N SER A 706 -35.81 -45.77 10.73
CA SER A 706 -34.59 -46.13 10.00
C SER A 706 -34.41 -47.61 9.70
N LYS A 707 -35.18 -48.52 10.35
CA LYS A 707 -35.11 -49.98 10.16
C LYS A 707 -36.49 -50.61 10.07
N VAL A 708 -36.72 -51.55 9.14
CA VAL A 708 -38.00 -52.24 8.95
C VAL A 708 -37.79 -53.66 8.41
N VAL A 709 -38.67 -54.62 8.76
CA VAL A 709 -38.66 -55.98 8.20
C VAL A 709 -39.30 -55.95 6.80
N GLY A 710 -38.75 -56.68 5.83
CA GLY A 710 -39.33 -56.77 4.48
C GLY A 710 -40.79 -57.28 4.52
N GLY A 711 -41.71 -56.50 3.96
CA GLY A 711 -43.16 -56.75 3.97
C GLY A 711 -43.94 -55.96 5.03
N ASP A 712 -43.27 -55.29 5.97
CA ASP A 712 -43.89 -54.45 7.01
C ASP A 712 -44.02 -52.97 6.62
N TYR A 713 -44.72 -52.20 7.46
CA TYR A 713 -44.95 -50.76 7.28
C TYR A 713 -43.85 -49.90 7.91
N LEU A 714 -43.35 -48.95 7.13
CA LEU A 714 -42.47 -47.87 7.54
C LEU A 714 -43.29 -46.63 7.94
N LEU A 715 -43.05 -46.08 9.13
CA LEU A 715 -43.64 -44.81 9.55
C LEU A 715 -42.77 -43.61 9.13
N VAL A 716 -43.38 -42.63 8.47
CA VAL A 716 -42.81 -41.31 8.15
C VAL A 716 -43.74 -40.23 8.67
N SER A 717 -43.22 -39.16 9.26
CA SER A 717 -44.01 -38.02 9.75
C SER A 717 -43.33 -36.69 9.46
N MET A 718 -44.12 -35.64 9.22
CA MET A 718 -43.63 -34.27 9.06
C MET A 718 -44.69 -33.26 9.45
N ASN A 719 -44.28 -32.02 9.67
CA ASN A 719 -45.17 -30.88 9.78
C ASN A 719 -45.27 -30.18 8.43
N LEU A 720 -46.48 -29.87 8.03
CA LEU A 720 -46.78 -29.09 6.85
C LEU A 720 -47.30 -27.72 7.31
N GLU A 721 -46.70 -26.64 6.82
CA GLU A 721 -46.95 -25.27 7.28
C GLU A 721 -47.48 -24.41 6.12
N SER A 722 -48.63 -23.76 6.32
CA SER A 722 -49.19 -22.84 5.34
C SER A 722 -48.86 -21.39 5.70
N PHE A 723 -48.37 -20.61 4.75
CA PHE A 723 -48.15 -19.17 4.91
C PHE A 723 -49.24 -18.32 4.26
N LEU A 724 -50.25 -18.95 3.64
CA LEU A 724 -51.37 -18.22 3.05
C LEU A 724 -52.38 -17.82 4.13
N PRO A 725 -52.66 -16.51 4.28
CA PRO A 725 -53.45 -16.00 5.39
C PRO A 725 -54.96 -16.18 5.22
N ASN A 726 -55.46 -16.42 4.00
CA ASN A 726 -56.90 -16.50 3.69
C ASN A 726 -57.23 -17.57 2.62
N ALA A 727 -56.34 -18.54 2.42
CA ALA A 727 -56.53 -19.55 1.37
C ALA A 727 -56.08 -20.93 1.84
N THR A 728 -56.95 -21.91 1.64
CA THR A 728 -56.64 -23.33 1.78
C THR A 728 -55.83 -23.79 0.58
N GLN A 729 -54.78 -24.57 0.82
CA GLN A 729 -53.98 -25.20 -0.24
C GLN A 729 -54.11 -26.71 -0.18
N THR A 730 -54.16 -27.33 -1.35
CA THR A 730 -54.15 -28.78 -1.54
C THR A 730 -52.92 -29.17 -2.33
N PHE A 731 -52.17 -30.14 -1.84
CA PHE A 731 -50.98 -30.69 -2.50
C PHE A 731 -50.87 -32.18 -2.24
N ASN A 732 -50.15 -32.87 -3.11
CA ASN A 732 -49.86 -34.28 -2.99
C ASN A 732 -48.51 -34.47 -2.32
N VAL A 733 -48.50 -35.21 -1.22
CA VAL A 733 -47.28 -35.80 -0.67
C VAL A 733 -47.13 -37.18 -1.27
N SER A 734 -46.02 -37.41 -1.98
CA SER A 734 -45.72 -38.71 -2.56
C SER A 734 -44.42 -39.28 -2.01
N PHE A 735 -44.40 -40.61 -1.83
CA PHE A 735 -43.21 -41.38 -1.53
C PHE A 735 -43.02 -42.45 -2.60
N THR A 736 -41.84 -42.46 -3.21
CA THR A 736 -41.49 -43.41 -4.27
C THR A 736 -40.15 -44.06 -3.98
N GLY A 737 -40.03 -45.33 -4.34
CA GLY A 737 -38.76 -46.05 -4.27
C GLY A 737 -37.82 -45.62 -5.39
N TYR A 738 -36.56 -45.32 -5.09
CA TYR A 738 -35.58 -44.96 -6.12
C TYR A 738 -35.15 -46.15 -6.99
N ASN A 739 -35.21 -47.36 -6.42
CA ASN A 739 -34.99 -48.61 -7.12
C ASN A 739 -36.36 -49.25 -7.32
N ASP A 740 -36.71 -49.64 -8.55
CA ASP A 740 -37.91 -50.43 -8.82
C ASP A 740 -37.94 -51.61 -7.83
N ASN A 741 -39.01 -51.71 -7.02
CA ASN A 741 -39.26 -52.75 -5.99
C ASN A 741 -38.78 -52.50 -4.54
N SER A 742 -38.67 -51.26 -4.03
CA SER A 742 -38.38 -51.05 -2.59
C SER A 742 -39.58 -50.78 -1.68
N ILE A 743 -40.57 -49.99 -2.15
CA ILE A 743 -41.84 -49.72 -1.45
C ILE A 743 -42.97 -49.67 -2.47
N GLU A 744 -44.22 -49.84 -2.03
CA GLU A 744 -45.37 -49.49 -2.85
C GLU A 744 -45.46 -47.96 -2.98
N ASP A 745 -45.56 -47.44 -4.21
CA ASP A 745 -45.71 -46.00 -4.45
C ASP A 745 -46.90 -45.46 -3.67
N TYR A 746 -46.64 -44.44 -2.86
CA TYR A 746 -47.64 -43.85 -1.99
C TYR A 746 -47.88 -42.41 -2.40
N ILE A 747 -49.13 -42.04 -2.63
CA ILE A 747 -49.52 -40.66 -2.89
C ILE A 747 -50.72 -40.32 -2.03
N LYS A 748 -50.64 -39.23 -1.27
CA LYS A 748 -51.73 -38.72 -0.46
C LYS A 748 -51.92 -37.24 -0.71
N GLU A 749 -53.14 -36.87 -1.04
CA GLU A 749 -53.56 -35.47 -1.07
C GLU A 749 -53.72 -34.99 0.38
N GLU A 750 -53.00 -33.91 0.71
CA GLU A 750 -53.11 -33.19 1.96
C GLU A 750 -53.73 -31.82 1.71
N THR A 751 -54.52 -31.38 2.68
CA THR A 751 -55.12 -30.05 2.71
C THR A 751 -54.58 -29.31 3.93
N LEU A 752 -54.03 -28.11 3.70
CA LEU A 752 -53.65 -27.14 4.74
C LEU A 752 -54.61 -25.95 4.71
N ASN A 753 -55.23 -25.67 5.84
CA ASN A 753 -56.03 -24.45 6.02
C ASN A 753 -55.14 -23.23 6.20
N GLU A 754 -55.77 -22.05 6.24
CA GLU A 754 -55.09 -20.77 6.46
C GLU A 754 -54.23 -20.78 7.73
N ASN A 755 -52.95 -20.41 7.59
CA ASN A 755 -51.95 -20.39 8.67
C ASN A 755 -51.87 -21.67 9.53
N GLU A 756 -52.23 -22.83 8.98
CA GLU A 756 -52.22 -24.10 9.71
C GLU A 756 -50.82 -24.72 9.73
N ILE A 757 -50.43 -25.26 10.88
CA ILE A 757 -49.34 -26.25 11.01
C ILE A 757 -50.00 -27.61 11.25
N LYS A 758 -49.91 -28.49 10.26
CA LYS A 758 -50.52 -29.82 10.31
C LYS A 758 -49.45 -30.90 10.38
N THR A 759 -49.45 -31.69 11.45
CA THR A 759 -48.61 -32.89 11.53
C THR A 759 -49.28 -34.03 10.76
N VAL A 760 -48.56 -34.59 9.79
CA VAL A 760 -48.99 -35.73 8.98
C VAL A 760 -48.09 -36.92 9.23
N SER A 761 -48.68 -38.12 9.20
CA SER A 761 -47.98 -39.39 9.37
C SER A 761 -48.44 -40.40 8.32
N TYR A 762 -47.48 -41.05 7.69
CA TYR A 762 -47.66 -41.98 6.58
C TYR A 762 -47.09 -43.35 6.94
N TYR A 763 -47.85 -44.39 6.62
CA TYR A 763 -47.45 -45.79 6.76
C TYR A 763 -47.15 -46.35 5.37
N LEU A 764 -45.89 -46.41 5.00
CA LEU A 764 -45.42 -46.86 3.69
C LEU A 764 -45.16 -48.36 3.74
N LYS A 765 -45.79 -49.13 2.85
CA LYS A 765 -45.62 -50.58 2.82
C LYS A 765 -44.35 -50.96 2.06
N THR A 766 -43.44 -51.68 2.72
CA THR A 766 -42.29 -52.30 2.06
C THR A 766 -42.72 -53.60 1.35
N LEU A 767 -42.04 -53.96 0.25
CA LEU A 767 -42.33 -55.21 -0.46
C LEU A 767 -41.71 -56.41 0.26
N GLU A 768 -42.30 -57.60 0.09
CA GLU A 768 -41.89 -58.83 0.82
C GLU A 768 -40.49 -59.33 0.43
N PHE A 769 -40.03 -59.04 -0.79
CA PHE A 769 -38.73 -59.46 -1.31
C PHE A 769 -37.92 -58.24 -1.73
N ILE A 770 -36.94 -57.87 -0.91
CA ILE A 770 -36.02 -56.76 -1.18
C ILE A 770 -34.60 -57.33 -1.20
N ASP A 771 -33.94 -57.25 -2.35
CA ASP A 771 -32.59 -57.81 -2.56
C ASP A 771 -31.48 -57.01 -1.87
N ASN A 772 -31.77 -55.76 -1.45
CA ASN A 772 -30.80 -54.85 -0.84
C ASN A 772 -31.05 -54.67 0.67
N GLU A 773 -29.97 -54.68 1.45
CA GLU A 773 -30.00 -54.38 2.90
C GLU A 773 -30.40 -52.93 3.20
N THR A 774 -30.39 -52.04 2.20
CA THR A 774 -30.86 -50.65 2.32
C THR A 774 -31.68 -50.20 1.10
N ILE A 775 -32.72 -49.41 1.34
CA ILE A 775 -33.58 -48.82 0.31
C ILE A 775 -33.55 -47.29 0.38
N ARG A 776 -33.72 -46.63 -0.78
CA ARG A 776 -33.82 -45.17 -0.93
C ARG A 776 -35.25 -44.81 -1.24
N VAL A 777 -35.82 -43.89 -0.45
CA VAL A 777 -37.18 -43.37 -0.67
C VAL A 777 -37.08 -41.88 -0.96
N LYS A 778 -37.72 -41.46 -2.06
CA LYS A 778 -37.89 -40.05 -2.42
C LYS A 778 -39.23 -39.57 -1.89
N MET A 779 -39.21 -38.58 -1.02
CA MET A 779 -40.37 -37.75 -0.68
C MET A 779 -40.47 -36.61 -1.68
N SER A 780 -41.66 -36.37 -2.21
CA SER A 780 -41.95 -35.19 -3.03
C SER A 780 -43.26 -34.54 -2.57
N ILE A 781 -43.27 -33.22 -2.50
CA ILE A 781 -44.50 -32.43 -2.31
C ILE A 781 -44.83 -31.72 -3.63
N LEU A 782 -45.97 -32.06 -4.20
CA LEU A 782 -46.37 -31.64 -5.55
C LEU A 782 -47.70 -30.89 -5.51
N ILE A 783 -47.82 -29.81 -6.27
CA ILE A 783 -49.12 -29.25 -6.64
C ILE A 783 -49.34 -29.58 -8.12
N ASN A 784 -50.41 -30.30 -8.42
CA ASN A 784 -50.67 -30.89 -9.74
C ASN A 784 -49.49 -31.80 -10.18
N THR A 785 -48.69 -31.35 -11.14
CA THR A 785 -47.51 -32.06 -11.69
C THR A 785 -46.19 -31.40 -11.33
N THR A 786 -46.20 -30.24 -10.67
CA THR A 786 -45.00 -29.47 -10.35
C THR A 786 -44.51 -29.89 -8.96
N GLU A 787 -43.24 -30.30 -8.89
CA GLU A 787 -42.56 -30.65 -7.63
C GLU A 787 -42.02 -29.38 -6.97
N PHE A 788 -42.50 -29.08 -5.77
CA PHE A 788 -42.09 -27.89 -5.00
C PHE A 788 -40.97 -28.24 -4.01
N TYR A 789 -41.06 -29.43 -3.42
CA TYR A 789 -40.06 -29.97 -2.50
C TYR A 789 -39.75 -31.43 -2.86
N SER A 790 -38.48 -31.82 -2.71
CA SER A 790 -38.04 -33.21 -2.88
C SER A 790 -36.89 -33.51 -1.93
N GLU A 791 -37.02 -34.59 -1.15
CA GLU A 791 -36.00 -35.08 -0.23
C GLU A 791 -35.80 -36.59 -0.39
N VAL A 792 -34.56 -37.07 -0.31
CA VAL A 792 -34.23 -38.51 -0.42
C VAL A 792 -33.66 -39.00 0.90
N PHE A 793 -34.21 -40.08 1.44
CA PHE A 793 -33.80 -40.67 2.71
C PHE A 793 -33.60 -42.20 2.60
N LEU A 794 -32.91 -42.78 3.58
CA LEU A 794 -32.40 -44.17 3.56
C LEU A 794 -32.99 -45.02 4.68
N ILE A 795 -33.39 -46.26 4.36
CA ILE A 795 -33.98 -47.22 5.31
C ILE A 795 -33.26 -48.57 5.21
N GLU A 796 -32.97 -49.22 6.33
CA GLU A 796 -32.34 -50.55 6.41
C GLU A 796 -33.39 -51.67 6.52
N ILE A 797 -33.22 -52.75 5.74
CA ILE A 797 -34.09 -53.94 5.75
C ILE A 797 -33.48 -55.03 6.63
N ILE A 798 -34.22 -55.54 7.61
CA ILE A 798 -33.77 -56.58 8.55
C ILE A 798 -34.49 -57.94 8.33
N PRO A 799 -33.82 -59.09 8.55
CA PRO A 799 -34.41 -60.42 8.35
C PRO A 799 -35.41 -60.80 9.45
N LYS A 800 -36.39 -61.67 9.12
CA LYS A 800 -37.45 -62.14 10.03
C LYS A 800 -36.90 -62.86 11.27
N PHE A 801 -35.96 -63.78 11.08
CA PHE A 801 -35.25 -64.50 12.16
C PHE A 801 -33.75 -64.32 12.03
N GLU A 802 -33.08 -64.07 13.16
CA GLU A 802 -31.62 -63.87 13.20
C GLU A 802 -30.98 -64.83 14.21
N LEU A 803 -30.07 -65.68 13.75
CA LEU A 803 -29.34 -66.60 14.62
C LEU A 803 -28.26 -65.86 15.41
N ILE A 804 -28.40 -65.80 16.74
CA ILE A 804 -27.42 -65.15 17.62
C ILE A 804 -26.27 -66.11 17.96
N SER A 805 -26.56 -67.33 18.40
CA SER A 805 -25.51 -68.29 18.76
C SER A 805 -25.99 -69.75 18.84
N VAL A 806 -25.05 -70.70 18.75
CA VAL A 806 -25.33 -72.14 18.86
C VAL A 806 -24.20 -72.87 19.58
N THR A 807 -24.53 -73.73 20.56
CA THR A 807 -23.56 -74.45 21.41
C THR A 807 -23.93 -75.92 21.61
N PHE A 808 -22.96 -76.83 21.40
CA PHE A 808 -23.10 -78.28 21.62
C PHE A 808 -21.79 -78.90 22.16
N PRO A 809 -21.81 -79.87 23.10
CA PRO A 809 -20.61 -80.39 23.75
C PRO A 809 -19.79 -81.32 22.85
N LYS A 810 -18.47 -81.10 22.78
CA LYS A 810 -17.55 -81.88 21.93
C LYS A 810 -17.23 -83.30 22.44
N THR A 811 -17.36 -83.58 23.74
CA THR A 811 -17.14 -84.92 24.30
C THR A 811 -18.09 -85.23 25.45
N VAL A 812 -18.62 -86.45 25.52
CA VAL A 812 -19.57 -86.88 26.55
C VAL A 812 -19.22 -88.29 27.06
N PRO A 813 -19.26 -88.55 28.38
CA PRO A 813 -19.08 -89.89 28.92
C PRO A 813 -20.18 -90.86 28.46
N GLN A 814 -19.86 -92.14 28.28
CA GLN A 814 -20.84 -93.18 27.99
C GLN A 814 -21.98 -93.16 29.02
N GLY A 815 -23.23 -93.16 28.56
CA GLY A 815 -24.44 -93.10 29.39
C GLY A 815 -24.85 -91.71 29.87
N ALA A 816 -24.09 -90.64 29.56
CA ALA A 816 -24.42 -89.27 29.96
C ALA A 816 -25.18 -88.48 28.86
N ILE A 817 -25.92 -87.45 29.26
CA ILE A 817 -26.76 -86.60 28.40
C ILE A 817 -25.94 -85.42 27.84
N ALA A 818 -26.01 -85.18 26.53
CA ALA A 818 -25.53 -84.00 25.81
C ALA A 818 -26.66 -82.97 25.66
N GLN A 819 -26.34 -81.67 25.73
CA GLN A 819 -27.32 -80.57 25.56
C GLN A 819 -26.93 -79.65 24.41
N LEU A 820 -27.86 -79.38 23.48
CA LEU A 820 -27.79 -78.31 22.49
C LEU A 820 -28.47 -77.07 23.02
N ILE A 821 -27.84 -75.91 22.83
CA ILE A 821 -28.40 -74.59 23.12
C ILE A 821 -28.31 -73.75 21.85
N ILE A 822 -29.44 -73.27 21.33
CA ILE A 822 -29.57 -72.34 20.20
C ILE A 822 -30.15 -71.04 20.75
N VAL A 823 -29.56 -69.89 20.42
CA VAL A 823 -30.10 -68.56 20.71
C VAL A 823 -30.45 -67.90 19.39
N ILE A 824 -31.70 -67.51 19.22
CA ILE A 824 -32.25 -66.95 17.98
C ILE A 824 -33.19 -65.78 18.30
N GLN A 825 -33.11 -64.72 17.52
CA GLN A 825 -33.96 -63.54 17.65
C GLN A 825 -35.07 -63.56 16.60
N ASN A 826 -36.31 -63.37 17.06
CA ASN A 826 -37.47 -63.11 16.21
C ASN A 826 -37.65 -61.58 16.11
N ASN A 827 -37.39 -61.02 14.93
CA ASN A 827 -37.52 -59.59 14.65
C ASN A 827 -38.95 -59.18 14.27
N GLN A 828 -39.89 -60.14 14.23
CA GLN A 828 -41.29 -59.90 13.94
C GLN A 828 -42.07 -59.59 15.23
N ASP A 829 -43.15 -58.82 15.10
CA ASP A 829 -44.02 -58.44 16.21
C ASP A 829 -44.88 -59.59 16.77
N ASN A 830 -44.88 -60.76 16.12
CA ASN A 830 -45.68 -61.93 16.49
C ASN A 830 -44.80 -63.14 16.82
N SER A 831 -45.28 -64.03 17.71
CA SER A 831 -44.63 -65.32 17.98
C SER A 831 -44.87 -66.31 16.83
N GLU A 832 -43.90 -67.22 16.60
CA GLU A 832 -44.03 -68.26 15.57
C GLU A 832 -43.64 -69.65 16.10
N GLU A 833 -44.41 -70.69 15.75
CA GLU A 833 -44.08 -72.08 16.05
C GLU A 833 -42.82 -72.54 15.30
N PHE A 834 -42.00 -73.39 15.93
CA PHE A 834 -40.81 -73.95 15.28
C PHE A 834 -40.66 -75.45 15.56
N SER A 835 -39.79 -76.10 14.77
CA SER A 835 -39.46 -77.50 14.97
C SER A 835 -37.95 -77.78 14.81
N LEU A 836 -37.42 -78.63 15.71
CA LEU A 836 -36.00 -78.98 15.75
C LEU A 836 -35.80 -80.48 15.45
N TYR A 837 -34.91 -80.78 14.52
CA TYR A 837 -34.64 -82.15 14.06
C TYR A 837 -33.18 -82.56 14.28
N PHE A 838 -32.93 -83.73 14.85
CA PHE A 838 -31.59 -84.36 14.92
C PHE A 838 -31.55 -85.58 14.01
N ASN A 839 -30.64 -85.58 13.03
CA ASN A 839 -30.49 -86.65 12.02
C ASN A 839 -31.84 -87.06 11.40
N GLY A 840 -32.71 -86.09 11.13
CA GLY A 840 -34.05 -86.30 10.54
C GLY A 840 -35.14 -86.71 11.53
N LYS A 841 -34.88 -86.78 12.83
CA LYS A 841 -35.90 -87.07 13.86
C LYS A 841 -36.22 -85.83 14.68
N ARG A 842 -37.51 -85.51 14.83
CA ARG A 842 -37.96 -84.39 15.67
C ARG A 842 -37.58 -84.63 17.13
N VAL A 843 -37.00 -83.63 17.77
CA VAL A 843 -36.56 -83.68 19.17
C VAL A 843 -37.37 -82.66 19.98
N GLY A 844 -37.76 -83.03 21.20
CA GLY A 844 -38.41 -82.10 22.12
C GLY A 844 -37.46 -81.01 22.60
N THR A 845 -37.96 -79.78 22.62
CA THR A 845 -37.27 -78.56 23.07
C THR A 845 -37.89 -78.02 24.35
N ASN A 846 -37.22 -77.06 25.00
CA ASN A 846 -37.72 -76.37 26.20
C ASN A 846 -38.85 -75.35 25.92
N ILE A 847 -38.94 -74.85 24.69
CA ILE A 847 -39.96 -73.90 24.22
C ILE A 847 -40.63 -74.44 22.95
N ALA A 848 -41.88 -74.06 22.72
CA ALA A 848 -42.71 -74.50 21.58
C ALA A 848 -42.80 -73.47 20.45
N GLU A 849 -42.60 -72.18 20.77
CA GLU A 849 -42.69 -71.03 19.86
C GLU A 849 -41.50 -70.08 20.10
N LEU A 850 -41.11 -69.33 19.06
CA LEU A 850 -40.17 -68.21 19.12
C LEU A 850 -40.97 -66.93 19.37
N ASN A 851 -40.96 -66.42 20.61
CA ASN A 851 -41.60 -65.16 20.96
C ASN A 851 -40.83 -63.98 20.32
N THR A 852 -41.46 -62.80 20.18
CA THR A 852 -40.76 -61.58 19.76
C THR A 852 -39.51 -61.34 20.60
N GLY A 853 -38.38 -61.06 19.96
CA GLY A 853 -37.07 -60.87 20.61
C GLY A 853 -36.23 -62.15 20.73
N GLU A 854 -35.30 -62.17 21.67
CA GLU A 854 -34.32 -63.26 21.84
C GLU A 854 -34.95 -64.51 22.51
N ASN A 855 -34.79 -65.66 21.88
CA ASN A 855 -35.27 -66.96 22.34
C ASN A 855 -34.12 -67.94 22.51
N THR A 856 -34.19 -68.77 23.56
CA THR A 856 -33.21 -69.84 23.81
C THR A 856 -33.85 -71.23 23.72
N ILE A 857 -33.44 -71.99 22.71
CA ILE A 857 -33.88 -73.38 22.46
C ILE A 857 -32.86 -74.35 23.05
N VAL A 858 -33.32 -75.30 23.87
CA VAL A 858 -32.50 -76.33 24.51
C VAL A 858 -33.04 -77.73 24.20
N ALA A 859 -32.19 -78.61 23.67
CA ALA A 859 -32.52 -80.00 23.36
C ALA A 859 -31.50 -80.99 23.98
N LYS A 860 -31.98 -82.12 24.50
CA LYS A 860 -31.16 -83.12 25.22
C LYS A 860 -31.08 -84.45 24.47
N ILE A 861 -29.90 -85.05 24.39
CA ILE A 861 -29.69 -86.36 23.75
C ILE A 861 -28.67 -87.22 24.49
N THR A 862 -28.89 -88.54 24.59
CA THR A 862 -27.91 -89.49 25.14
C THR A 862 -27.19 -90.21 24.00
N PRO A 863 -25.89 -89.95 23.74
CA PRO A 863 -25.21 -90.47 22.55
C PRO A 863 -25.06 -91.99 22.45
N THR A 864 -24.82 -92.68 23.58
CA THR A 864 -24.92 -94.14 23.70
C THR A 864 -25.00 -94.57 25.17
N ILE A 865 -25.62 -95.72 25.43
CA ILE A 865 -25.67 -96.39 26.74
C ILE A 865 -24.75 -97.64 26.74
N ASN A 866 -24.21 -98.06 25.59
CA ASN A 866 -23.40 -99.26 25.46
C ASN A 866 -21.97 -99.05 26.03
N PRO A 867 -21.52 -99.83 27.05
CA PRO A 867 -20.22 -99.65 27.70
C PRO A 867 -19.01 -100.05 26.85
N TYR A 868 -19.23 -100.68 25.70
CA TYR A 868 -18.18 -101.12 24.77
C TYR A 868 -18.09 -100.26 23.49
N GLU A 869 -18.97 -99.27 23.33
CA GLU A 869 -19.01 -98.41 22.14
C GLU A 869 -18.12 -97.16 22.35
N PHE A 870 -17.06 -97.04 21.54
CA PHE A 870 -16.11 -95.93 21.56
C PHE A 870 -15.99 -95.30 20.17
N GLY A 871 -15.75 -94.00 20.11
CA GLY A 871 -15.58 -93.26 18.85
C GLY A 871 -16.35 -91.94 18.83
N THR A 872 -16.48 -91.36 17.64
CA THR A 872 -17.17 -90.08 17.41
C THR A 872 -18.55 -90.32 16.80
N LYS A 873 -19.59 -89.64 17.29
CA LYS A 873 -20.93 -89.62 16.67
C LYS A 873 -21.24 -88.27 16.04
N VAL A 874 -21.87 -88.29 14.87
CA VAL A 874 -22.21 -87.09 14.10
C VAL A 874 -23.72 -86.81 14.17
N TYR A 875 -24.07 -85.53 14.34
CA TYR A 875 -25.43 -85.01 14.38
C TYR A 875 -25.61 -83.88 13.36
N ARG A 876 -26.54 -84.07 12.43
CA ARG A 876 -27.12 -83.02 11.59
C ARG A 876 -28.34 -82.46 12.32
N ILE A 877 -28.34 -81.16 12.59
CA ILE A 877 -29.40 -80.48 13.32
C ILE A 877 -30.03 -79.45 12.39
N VAL A 878 -31.34 -79.47 12.25
CA VAL A 878 -32.08 -78.54 11.38
C VAL A 878 -33.17 -77.86 12.22
N LEU A 879 -33.17 -76.52 12.19
CA LEU A 879 -34.21 -75.69 12.76
C LEU A 879 -35.14 -75.25 11.62
N LYS A 880 -36.44 -75.45 11.82
CA LYS A 880 -37.46 -75.09 10.84
C LYS A 880 -38.55 -74.23 11.45
N ASP A 881 -39.14 -73.36 10.64
CA ASP A 881 -40.25 -72.49 11.01
C ASP A 881 -41.61 -73.23 10.97
N SER A 882 -42.70 -72.49 11.11
CA SER A 882 -44.07 -73.03 11.10
C SER A 882 -44.52 -73.55 9.74
N SER A 883 -43.87 -73.10 8.66
CA SER A 883 -44.12 -73.49 7.27
C SER A 883 -43.26 -74.68 6.81
N ASP A 884 -42.49 -75.27 7.74
CA ASP A 884 -41.51 -76.33 7.50
C ASP A 884 -40.35 -75.90 6.59
N GLU A 885 -40.15 -74.58 6.42
CA GLU A 885 -38.97 -74.00 5.78
C GLU A 885 -37.77 -74.00 6.73
N GLU A 886 -36.58 -74.12 6.16
CA GLU A 886 -35.35 -74.21 6.93
C GLU A 886 -34.90 -72.82 7.38
N ILE A 887 -35.01 -72.54 8.67
CA ILE A 887 -34.44 -71.33 9.28
C ILE A 887 -32.92 -71.45 9.26
N GLU A 888 -32.38 -72.54 9.80
CA GLU A 888 -30.94 -72.76 9.94
C GLU A 888 -30.54 -74.24 10.04
N ARG A 889 -29.28 -74.55 9.69
CA ARG A 889 -28.73 -75.92 9.71
C ARG A 889 -27.33 -76.00 10.31
N PHE A 890 -27.17 -76.94 11.24
CA PHE A 890 -25.93 -77.18 11.97
C PHE A 890 -25.43 -78.62 11.82
N TYR A 891 -24.11 -78.80 11.93
CA TYR A 891 -23.45 -80.11 11.94
C TYR A 891 -22.47 -80.21 13.12
N PHE A 892 -22.63 -81.25 13.95
CA PHE A 892 -21.80 -81.46 15.13
C PHE A 892 -21.25 -82.87 15.26
N GLU A 893 -20.06 -82.99 15.84
CA GLU A 893 -19.40 -84.25 16.18
C GLU A 893 -19.14 -84.36 17.69
N ILE A 894 -19.49 -85.49 18.30
CA ILE A 894 -19.29 -85.78 19.73
C ILE A 894 -18.37 -87.00 19.91
N GLY A 895 -17.27 -86.84 20.64
CA GLY A 895 -16.41 -87.94 21.08
C GLY A 895 -16.93 -88.64 22.36
N LEU A 896 -17.05 -89.97 22.31
CA LEU A 896 -17.46 -90.80 23.45
C LEU A 896 -16.28 -91.12 24.37
N LYS A 897 -16.40 -90.80 25.66
CA LYS A 897 -15.39 -91.13 26.68
C LYS A 897 -15.87 -92.27 27.58
N LEU A 898 -14.95 -93.15 27.99
CA LEU A 898 -15.25 -94.22 28.95
C LEU A 898 -15.74 -93.60 30.27
N SER A 899 -16.91 -94.02 30.73
CA SER A 899 -17.42 -93.64 32.05
C SER A 899 -16.63 -94.36 33.15
N SER A 900 -16.31 -93.65 34.24
CA SER A 900 -15.64 -94.21 35.42
C SER A 900 -16.38 -95.43 35.98
N PHE A 901 -17.71 -95.42 35.90
CA PHE A 901 -18.55 -96.56 36.31
C PHE A 901 -18.34 -97.78 35.41
N ASN A 902 -18.34 -97.57 34.09
CA ASN A 902 -18.12 -98.64 33.13
C ASN A 902 -16.69 -99.21 33.22
N LEU A 903 -15.68 -98.35 33.45
CA LEU A 903 -14.29 -98.76 33.67
C LEU A 903 -14.18 -99.74 34.87
N VAL A 904 -14.78 -99.41 36.00
CA VAL A 904 -14.66 -100.21 37.23
C VAL A 904 -15.35 -101.56 37.07
N ILE A 905 -16.59 -101.57 36.56
CA ILE A 905 -17.41 -102.79 36.50
C ILE A 905 -16.98 -103.74 35.38
N PHE A 906 -16.76 -103.21 34.17
CA PHE A 906 -16.56 -104.06 33.00
C PHE A 906 -15.08 -104.31 32.67
N TYR A 907 -14.15 -103.51 33.22
CA TYR A 907 -12.73 -103.63 32.88
C TYR A 907 -11.83 -103.96 34.09
N ILE A 908 -12.09 -103.41 35.28
CA ILE A 908 -11.21 -103.62 36.46
C ILE A 908 -11.62 -104.85 37.29
N LEU A 909 -12.90 -104.96 37.67
CA LEU A 909 -13.43 -106.05 38.49
C LEU A 909 -13.13 -107.47 37.93
N PRO A 910 -13.25 -107.73 36.61
CA PRO A 910 -12.94 -109.04 36.03
C PRO A 910 -11.47 -109.48 36.17
N ILE A 911 -10.54 -108.54 36.39
CA ILE A 911 -9.10 -108.81 36.55
C ILE A 911 -8.74 -108.96 38.03
N VAL A 912 -9.29 -108.13 38.91
CA VAL A 912 -8.94 -108.10 40.34
C VAL A 912 -9.49 -109.31 41.09
N ILE A 913 -10.69 -109.79 40.77
CA ILE A 913 -11.32 -110.94 41.44
C ILE A 913 -10.46 -112.22 41.27
N PRO A 914 -10.02 -112.63 40.05
CA PRO A 914 -9.16 -113.80 39.88
C PRO A 914 -7.82 -113.71 40.62
N ILE A 915 -7.18 -112.53 40.63
CA ILE A 915 -5.90 -112.31 41.33
C ILE A 915 -6.08 -112.44 42.86
N GLY A 916 -7.18 -111.90 43.40
CA GLY A 916 -7.54 -112.04 44.81
C GLY A 916 -7.76 -113.50 45.22
N VAL A 917 -8.42 -114.29 44.35
CA VAL A 917 -8.62 -115.74 44.56
C VAL A 917 -7.28 -116.48 44.55
N ILE A 918 -6.38 -116.20 43.61
CA ILE A 918 -5.05 -116.81 43.52
C ILE A 918 -4.19 -116.50 44.77
N LEU A 919 -4.21 -115.24 45.24
CA LEU A 919 -3.48 -114.83 46.45
C LEU A 919 -4.05 -115.48 47.71
N PHE A 920 -5.38 -115.63 47.81
CA PHE A 920 -6.03 -116.32 48.92
C PHE A 920 -5.56 -117.78 49.03
N PHE A 921 -5.52 -118.51 47.91
CA PHE A 921 -5.03 -119.90 47.89
C PHE A 921 -3.52 -120.00 48.19
N LYS A 922 -2.71 -119.07 47.67
CA LYS A 922 -1.25 -119.04 47.91
C LYS A 922 -0.89 -118.73 49.38
N ASN A 923 -1.69 -117.91 50.07
CA ASN A 923 -1.51 -117.61 51.49
C ASN A 923 -1.94 -118.78 52.41
N ARG A 924 -2.96 -119.55 51.99
CA ARG A 924 -3.36 -120.80 52.66
C ARG A 924 -2.24 -121.84 52.64
N ASP A 925 -1.51 -121.93 51.53
CA ASP A 925 -0.40 -122.86 51.32
C ASP A 925 0.85 -122.52 52.17
N ILE A 926 1.11 -121.23 52.39
CA ILE A 926 2.20 -120.75 53.27
C ILE A 926 1.87 -121.01 54.75
N LYS A 927 0.60 -120.89 55.17
CA LYS A 927 0.17 -121.26 56.54
C LYS A 927 0.32 -122.76 56.82
N HIS A 928 0.06 -123.63 55.84
CA HIS A 928 0.30 -125.07 55.99
C HIS A 928 1.78 -125.45 56.09
N LYS A 929 2.69 -124.72 55.41
CA LYS A 929 4.15 -124.95 55.52
C LYS A 929 4.76 -124.49 56.84
N LYS A 930 4.12 -123.56 57.58
CA LYS A 930 4.57 -123.10 58.91
C LYS A 930 4.13 -123.99 60.09
N LEU A 931 3.19 -124.93 59.89
CA LEU A 931 2.71 -125.88 60.93
C LEU A 931 3.41 -127.25 60.89
N ARG A 932 4.34 -127.46 59.94
CA ARG A 932 5.19 -128.68 59.81
C ARG A 932 6.66 -128.46 60.23
N ARG A 933 7.01 -127.24 60.62
CA ARG A 933 8.17 -126.88 61.44
C ARG A 933 7.63 -126.51 62.82
#